data_AF-A0A7Y2G885-F1
#
_entry.id   AF-A0A7Y2G885-F1
#
_cell.length_a   1.000
_cell.length_b   1.000
_cell.length_c   1.000
_cell.angle_alpha   90.00
_cell.angle_beta   90.00
_cell.angle_gamma   90.00
#
_symmetry.space_group_name_H-M   'P 1'
#
loop_
_entity.id
_entity.type
_entity.pdbx_description
1 polymer ?
#
loop_
_entity_poly.entity_id
_entity_poly.type
_entity_poly.pdbx_seq_one_letter_code
_entity_poly.pdbx_strand_id
1 'polypeptide(L)'
;GYAQVPVSGDRLRAAGVGAVAMNYRLRGGSVDLEMVNARTSYRAALPPADDWTDITLSFGELRDTSPPGGPPEETVAWRFLRFAAPRRGLEAPVQLDVRSLRFVPTREPEAASGAAAAPGSATGTGAPPATATPVTAPANIPDQGSAVQAGRLYADGAPFFPFGVYLMGGNRSLMEELGEHGANTTVEYGPAVWPVPSVEDWLDYARVAGVMVMPALTVEKHDRAVIADERLVLLHRHAALLGWYIADEPDGMAIRRVHPEVCKPGNLVERREWLGEQPVLVTCLNPFGLQRYARAGDMLSTDFYWPAYGPDRSAAVVYSDAESVVEIAAEQGALPVLALQLEDPKWRDPGEVTTPEAMRAQAIAALAAGIRGLLFFQGAQAVRIHDRGGEHEDLWPGFLELAEEISTVGPLAARWRPRTGLELTPAAGEVRAACFEEGGERWVVVVNLGQGDAAVRLAGPALDGARALTDPYSGWRGEVQDGAWTGTLAPFEGHVARVDTGDRPVRRVVAESVLQPPDGAAGRRTVYYDRAVLGATLYPSPEGEVSLELDGEDVTLTSRIYRGAATVVRHRAANLSHGPHEAVLHWEDGGKARRERWLFQVKRIGLPFTDTFDRTVLGDAWARVRDVPWNHFDPEEPVVQGSATLTDGDLHIRSERGAMGVILRKFEAPVEFAMGFHVRLAEPGAVLIQRNELFREVKLPAGRHLVVFRETPTEQRVFVDDRPVAEWHPERDHRGGGLAIGVPDGGEAWFEDFRLELP
;
A
#
# COMPACT_ATOMS: atom_id res chain seq x y z
N GLY A 1 30.06 4.36 -21.28
CA GLY A 1 29.26 3.46 -20.43
C GLY A 1 29.55 3.79 -18.97
N TYR A 2 28.78 3.22 -18.05
CA TYR A 2 29.04 3.33 -16.62
C TYR A 2 28.79 1.99 -15.90
N ALA A 3 29.44 1.80 -14.76
CA ALA A 3 29.18 0.73 -13.80
C ALA A 3 28.91 1.35 -12.42
N GLN A 4 27.98 0.77 -11.64
CA GLN A 4 27.59 1.29 -10.33
C GLN A 4 27.67 0.19 -9.26
N VAL A 5 28.14 0.58 -8.07
CA VAL A 5 28.15 -0.25 -6.87
C VAL A 5 27.33 0.47 -5.79
N PRO A 6 26.20 -0.09 -5.34
CA PRO A 6 25.40 0.51 -4.27
C PRO A 6 26.18 0.50 -2.95
N VAL A 7 26.04 1.55 -2.14
CA VAL A 7 26.67 1.65 -0.81
C VAL A 7 25.63 2.06 0.24
N SER A 8 25.71 1.44 1.43
CA SER A 8 24.90 1.86 2.58
C SER A 8 25.54 3.07 3.26
N GLY A 9 25.14 4.27 2.85
CA GLY A 9 25.68 5.54 3.34
C GLY A 9 25.63 5.70 4.86
N ASP A 10 24.55 5.23 5.50
CA ASP A 10 24.38 5.33 6.95
C ASP A 10 25.38 4.48 7.73
N ARG A 11 25.74 3.30 7.21
CA ARG A 11 26.78 2.43 7.82
C ARG A 11 28.17 3.01 7.64
N LEU A 12 28.47 3.59 6.48
CA LEU A 12 29.76 4.24 6.24
C LEU A 12 29.95 5.47 7.12
N ARG A 13 28.87 6.22 7.35
CA ARG A 13 28.83 7.36 8.27
C ARG A 13 29.04 6.91 9.73
N ALA A 14 28.30 5.91 10.20
CA ALA A 14 28.46 5.38 11.55
C ALA A 14 29.88 4.82 11.80
N ALA A 15 30.54 4.33 10.75
CA ALA A 15 31.91 3.82 10.81
C ALA A 15 33.00 4.91 10.65
N GLY A 16 32.62 6.18 10.49
CA GLY A 16 33.56 7.30 10.37
C GLY A 16 34.49 7.16 9.17
N VAL A 17 33.99 6.74 8.01
CA VAL A 17 34.79 6.58 6.78
C VAL A 17 35.16 7.94 6.18
N GLY A 18 36.44 8.15 5.85
CA GLY A 18 36.97 9.40 5.28
C GLY A 18 37.64 9.25 3.91
N ALA A 19 37.85 8.03 3.43
CA ALA A 19 38.45 7.78 2.12
C ALA A 19 37.99 6.46 1.49
N VAL A 20 38.22 6.32 0.18
CA VAL A 20 38.08 5.07 -0.57
C VAL A 20 39.46 4.64 -1.06
N ALA A 21 39.86 3.42 -0.72
CA ALA A 21 41.06 2.78 -1.22
C ALA A 21 40.69 1.71 -2.26
N MET A 22 41.42 1.65 -3.36
CA MET A 22 41.16 0.75 -4.47
C MET A 22 42.45 0.20 -5.06
N ASN A 23 42.46 -1.09 -5.41
CA ASN A 23 43.48 -1.72 -6.24
C ASN A 23 42.86 -1.99 -7.61
N TYR A 24 43.34 -1.31 -8.65
CA TYR A 24 42.72 -1.34 -9.98
C TYR A 24 43.75 -1.41 -11.11
N ARG A 25 43.28 -1.76 -12.31
CA ARG A 25 44.01 -1.69 -13.57
C ARG A 25 43.10 -1.04 -14.61
N LEU A 26 43.61 -0.06 -15.34
CA LEU A 26 42.84 0.74 -16.29
C LEU A 26 43.58 0.86 -17.63
N ARG A 27 43.00 0.29 -18.69
CA ARG A 27 43.56 0.28 -20.05
C ARG A 27 42.63 0.98 -21.04
N GLY A 28 43.20 1.62 -22.05
CA GLY A 28 42.44 2.16 -23.18
C GLY A 28 41.75 3.51 -22.96
N GLY A 29 42.05 4.23 -21.86
CA GLY A 29 41.54 5.58 -21.62
C GLY A 29 41.47 5.97 -20.15
N SER A 30 40.62 6.96 -19.84
CA SER A 30 40.34 7.40 -18.47
C SER A 30 38.95 6.92 -18.01
N VAL A 31 38.80 6.75 -16.70
CA VAL A 31 37.52 6.49 -16.03
C VAL A 31 37.39 7.47 -14.88
N ASP A 32 36.26 8.14 -14.78
CA ASP A 32 35.90 8.94 -13.63
C ASP A 32 35.31 8.02 -12.56
N LEU A 33 35.92 8.02 -11.37
CA LEU A 33 35.29 7.52 -10.16
C LEU A 33 34.41 8.63 -9.59
N GLU A 34 33.16 8.31 -9.36
CA GLU A 34 32.17 9.24 -8.84
C GLU A 34 31.49 8.66 -7.61
N MET A 35 31.53 9.40 -6.52
CA MET A 35 30.75 9.11 -5.32
C MET A 35 29.53 9.99 -5.31
N VAL A 36 28.36 9.37 -5.28
CA VAL A 36 27.10 10.10 -5.40
C VAL A 36 26.29 9.91 -4.13
N ASN A 37 25.87 11.03 -3.55
CA ASN A 37 24.91 11.05 -2.46
C ASN A 37 23.57 11.63 -2.96
N ALA A 38 22.65 11.94 -2.06
CA ALA A 38 21.33 12.47 -2.45
C ALA A 38 21.39 13.85 -3.14
N ARG A 39 22.45 14.64 -2.92
CA ARG A 39 22.52 16.08 -3.25
C ARG A 39 23.69 16.48 -4.16
N THR A 40 24.78 15.72 -4.17
CA THR A 40 26.01 16.02 -4.91
C THR A 40 26.70 14.76 -5.42
N SER A 41 27.53 14.94 -6.45
CA SER A 41 28.51 13.95 -6.89
C SER A 41 29.91 14.48 -6.74
N TYR A 42 30.77 13.67 -6.14
CA TYR A 42 32.18 13.95 -5.98
C TYR A 42 32.96 13.11 -6.96
N ARG A 43 33.79 13.73 -7.79
CA ARG A 43 34.45 13.06 -8.92
C ARG A 43 35.96 13.11 -8.79
N ALA A 44 36.61 11.98 -9.08
CA ALA A 44 38.05 11.88 -9.30
C ALA A 44 38.34 11.07 -10.57
N ALA A 45 39.19 11.60 -11.45
CA ALA A 45 39.66 10.84 -12.60
C ALA A 45 40.67 9.79 -12.14
N LEU A 46 40.44 8.52 -12.49
CA LEU A 46 41.39 7.44 -12.27
C LEU A 46 42.50 7.55 -13.32
N PRO A 47 43.78 7.65 -12.90
CA PRO A 47 44.88 7.65 -13.86
C PRO A 47 44.97 6.30 -14.59
N PRO A 48 45.35 6.30 -15.89
CA PRO A 48 45.65 5.07 -16.61
C PRO A 48 46.68 4.22 -15.86
N ALA A 49 46.47 2.90 -15.85
CA ALA A 49 47.27 1.96 -15.08
C ALA A 49 47.32 0.61 -15.82
N ASP A 50 48.39 0.36 -16.58
CA ASP A 50 48.54 -0.88 -17.36
C ASP A 50 48.75 -2.13 -16.50
N ASP A 51 49.19 -1.92 -15.24
CA ASP A 51 49.38 -2.89 -14.16
C ASP A 51 48.52 -2.54 -12.93
N TRP A 52 48.40 -3.49 -11.99
CA TRP A 52 47.66 -3.30 -10.73
C TRP A 52 48.25 -2.15 -9.91
N THR A 53 47.43 -1.15 -9.64
CA THR A 53 47.81 0.09 -8.96
C THR A 53 46.90 0.31 -7.75
N ASP A 54 47.50 0.62 -6.61
CA ASP A 54 46.79 1.05 -5.41
C ASP A 54 46.57 2.57 -5.44
N ILE A 55 45.35 2.99 -5.17
CA ILE A 55 44.99 4.40 -4.97
C ILE A 55 44.17 4.53 -3.70
N THR A 56 44.39 5.62 -2.97
CA THR A 56 43.50 6.05 -1.88
C THR A 56 43.05 7.46 -2.21
N LEU A 57 41.73 7.65 -2.25
CA LEU A 57 41.10 8.93 -2.53
C LEU A 57 40.38 9.36 -1.26
N SER A 58 40.92 10.35 -0.56
CA SER A 58 40.21 10.97 0.54
C SER A 58 39.01 11.75 0.01
N PHE A 59 37.94 11.84 0.80
CA PHE A 59 36.75 12.58 0.38
C PHE A 59 37.03 14.06 0.14
N GLY A 60 38.04 14.63 0.81
CA GLY A 60 38.51 16.00 0.55
C GLY A 60 39.30 16.18 -0.76
N GLU A 61 39.81 15.10 -1.37
CA GLU A 61 40.49 15.14 -2.67
C GLU A 61 39.54 14.97 -3.85
N LEU A 62 38.30 14.53 -3.60
CA LEU A 62 37.30 14.44 -4.64
C LEU A 62 36.80 15.85 -4.97
N ARG A 63 36.79 16.20 -6.25
CA ARG A 63 36.26 17.50 -6.68
C ARG A 63 34.76 17.50 -6.48
N ASP A 64 34.28 18.42 -5.66
CA ASP A 64 32.87 18.77 -5.59
C ASP A 64 32.46 19.33 -6.96
N THR A 65 31.47 18.68 -7.59
CA THR A 65 30.94 19.12 -8.88
C THR A 65 29.74 20.04 -8.73
N SER A 66 29.37 20.39 -7.48
CA SER A 66 28.33 21.38 -7.17
C SER A 66 28.74 22.79 -7.65
N PRO A 67 27.78 23.66 -8.00
CA PRO A 67 28.07 25.06 -8.31
C PRO A 67 28.76 25.77 -7.12
N PRO A 68 29.61 26.78 -7.36
CA PRO A 68 30.40 27.41 -6.31
C PRO A 68 29.49 28.13 -5.30
N GLY A 69 29.52 27.75 -4.02
CA GLY A 69 28.87 28.53 -2.95
C GLY A 69 28.41 27.81 -1.68
N GLY A 70 28.30 26.49 -1.67
CA GLY A 70 27.97 25.73 -0.44
C GLY A 70 29.22 25.16 0.23
N PRO A 71 29.37 25.23 1.57
CA PRO A 71 30.40 24.45 2.25
C PRO A 71 30.14 22.95 2.00
N PRO A 72 31.17 22.09 1.90
CA PRO A 72 30.98 20.65 1.92
C PRO A 72 30.38 20.26 3.28
N GLU A 73 29.06 20.06 3.34
CA GLU A 73 28.41 19.60 4.55
C GLU A 73 28.84 18.16 4.83
N GLU A 74 29.47 17.94 5.99
CA GLU A 74 30.00 16.65 6.47
C GLU A 74 28.91 15.58 6.73
N THR A 75 27.66 15.81 6.33
CA THR A 75 26.48 15.11 6.88
C THR A 75 25.65 14.31 5.88
N VAL A 76 26.03 14.20 4.60
CA VAL A 76 25.18 13.56 3.58
C VAL A 76 25.48 12.08 3.36
N ALA A 77 24.45 11.23 3.43
CA ALA A 77 24.56 9.78 3.24
C ALA A 77 24.86 9.39 1.77
N TRP A 78 25.96 8.68 1.56
CA TRP A 78 26.39 8.16 0.25
C TRP A 78 25.44 7.08 -0.29
N ARG A 79 25.12 7.10 -1.59
CA ARG A 79 24.16 6.17 -2.22
C ARG A 79 24.84 5.15 -3.15
N PHE A 80 25.78 5.58 -3.98
CA PHE A 80 26.50 4.69 -4.90
C PHE A 80 27.89 5.20 -5.26
N LEU A 81 28.75 4.26 -5.63
CA LEU A 81 30.04 4.48 -6.27
C LEU A 81 29.89 4.17 -7.77
N ARG A 82 30.15 5.14 -8.64
CA ARG A 82 29.98 5.05 -10.08
C ARG A 82 31.33 5.16 -10.79
N PHE A 83 31.57 4.27 -11.75
CA PHE A 83 32.70 4.33 -12.69
C PHE A 83 32.16 4.78 -14.03
N ALA A 84 32.54 5.97 -14.51
CA ALA A 84 32.03 6.55 -15.74
C ALA A 84 33.16 6.82 -16.73
N ALA A 85 33.05 6.32 -17.96
CA ALA A 85 33.94 6.76 -19.03
C ALA A 85 33.58 8.21 -19.43
N PRO A 86 34.56 9.13 -19.57
CA PRO A 86 34.29 10.46 -20.07
C PRO A 86 33.72 10.39 -21.51
N ARG A 87 32.86 11.35 -21.84
CA ARG A 87 31.87 11.32 -22.96
C ARG A 87 32.42 10.92 -24.35
N ARG A 88 31.47 10.51 -25.23
CA ARG A 88 31.56 9.98 -26.61
C ARG A 88 32.81 10.38 -27.41
N GLY A 89 33.46 9.39 -28.02
CA GLY A 89 34.57 9.57 -28.98
C GLY A 89 35.80 8.68 -28.74
N LEU A 90 35.74 7.71 -27.81
CA LEU A 90 36.87 6.84 -27.52
C LEU A 90 37.17 5.92 -28.72
N GLU A 91 38.39 6.02 -29.25
CA GLU A 91 38.86 5.22 -30.40
C GLU A 91 39.06 3.74 -30.04
N ALA A 92 39.16 3.41 -28.75
CA ALA A 92 39.33 2.05 -28.23
C ALA A 92 38.45 1.80 -27.00
N PRO A 93 38.03 0.54 -26.74
CA PRO A 93 37.30 0.18 -25.53
C PRO A 93 38.17 0.41 -24.28
N VAL A 94 37.59 1.07 -23.28
CA VAL A 94 38.19 1.23 -21.95
C VAL A 94 37.89 -0.01 -21.12
N GLN A 95 38.93 -0.63 -20.55
CA GLN A 95 38.79 -1.75 -19.62
C GLN A 95 39.29 -1.33 -18.23
N LEU A 96 38.41 -1.43 -17.24
CA LEU A 96 38.71 -1.24 -15.82
C LEU A 96 38.53 -2.58 -15.10
N ASP A 97 39.62 -3.09 -14.52
CA ASP A 97 39.58 -4.21 -13.59
C ASP A 97 39.80 -3.70 -12.17
N VAL A 98 38.96 -4.12 -11.20
CA VAL A 98 39.09 -3.76 -9.78
C VAL A 98 39.30 -5.03 -8.96
N ARG A 99 40.44 -5.14 -8.28
CA ARG A 99 40.79 -6.31 -7.46
C ARG A 99 40.30 -6.17 -6.03
N SER A 100 40.35 -4.95 -5.50
CA SER A 100 39.84 -4.66 -4.17
C SER A 100 39.35 -3.23 -4.10
N LEU A 101 38.27 -3.03 -3.36
CA LEU A 101 37.70 -1.74 -3.01
C LEU A 101 37.45 -1.74 -1.49
N ARG A 102 37.94 -0.72 -0.79
CA ARG A 102 37.86 -0.62 0.67
C ARG A 102 37.47 0.80 1.08
N PHE A 103 36.67 0.89 2.13
CA PHE A 103 36.36 2.15 2.81
C PHE A 103 37.32 2.33 3.98
N VAL A 104 38.02 3.46 4.02
CA VAL A 104 39.05 3.74 5.02
C VAL A 104 38.50 4.73 6.05
N PRO A 105 38.49 4.37 7.36
CA PRO A 105 38.11 5.30 8.43
C PRO A 105 38.96 6.57 8.41
N THR A 106 38.35 7.71 8.69
CA THR A 106 39.04 8.95 9.03
C THR A 106 39.90 8.64 10.25
N ARG A 107 41.22 8.58 10.10
CA ARG A 107 42.10 8.50 11.28
C ARG A 107 41.82 9.72 12.13
N GLU A 108 41.34 9.53 13.35
CA GLU A 108 41.49 10.58 14.36
C GLU A 108 42.98 10.96 14.37
N PRO A 109 43.32 12.26 14.32
CA PRO A 109 44.71 12.67 14.46
C PRO A 109 45.20 12.07 15.77
N GLU A 110 46.30 11.30 15.73
CA GLU A 110 46.91 10.71 16.91
C GLU A 110 47.07 11.81 17.97
N ALA A 111 46.18 11.82 18.97
CA ALA A 111 46.33 12.65 20.13
C ALA A 111 47.65 12.21 20.77
N ALA A 112 48.62 13.13 20.81
CA ALA A 112 49.91 12.92 21.43
C ALA A 112 49.73 12.22 22.77
N SER A 113 50.16 10.95 22.86
CA SER A 113 49.98 10.14 24.05
C SER A 113 50.81 10.72 25.20
N GLY A 114 50.15 11.41 26.11
CA GLY A 114 50.71 11.89 27.35
C GLY A 114 49.84 11.46 28.52
N ALA A 115 50.46 10.69 29.43
CA ALA A 115 50.04 10.37 30.79
C ALA A 115 49.07 9.19 31.01
N ALA A 116 49.68 8.14 31.55
CA ALA A 116 49.07 7.02 32.24
C ALA A 116 48.37 7.43 33.55
N ALA A 117 47.28 6.74 33.89
CA ALA A 117 46.86 6.49 35.27
C ALA A 117 45.98 5.22 35.36
N ALA A 118 46.20 4.48 36.44
CA ALA A 118 45.85 3.08 36.70
C ALA A 118 44.36 2.85 37.11
N PRO A 119 43.91 1.57 37.21
CA PRO A 119 42.50 1.22 37.41
C PRO A 119 42.12 1.10 38.90
N GLY A 120 40.92 1.59 39.23
CA GLY A 120 40.29 1.42 40.54
C GLY A 120 39.02 0.58 40.44
N SER A 121 39.06 -0.62 41.01
CA SER A 121 37.95 -1.55 41.20
C SER A 121 36.99 -1.07 42.31
N ALA A 122 35.68 -1.23 42.12
CA ALA A 122 34.74 -1.34 43.24
C ALA A 122 33.56 -2.25 42.86
N THR A 123 33.55 -3.41 43.51
CA THR A 123 32.49 -4.42 43.55
C THR A 123 31.29 -3.92 44.36
N GLY A 124 30.08 -4.10 43.84
CA GLY A 124 28.82 -3.91 44.57
C GLY A 124 27.86 -5.06 44.33
N THR A 125 27.73 -5.93 45.31
CA THR A 125 26.83 -7.09 45.38
C THR A 125 25.38 -6.67 45.69
N GLY A 126 24.43 -7.07 44.85
CA GLY A 126 22.99 -6.96 45.09
C GLY A 126 22.28 -8.29 44.77
N ALA A 127 21.44 -8.74 45.70
CA ALA A 127 20.79 -10.06 45.76
C ALA A 127 19.80 -10.35 44.61
N PRO A 128 19.52 -11.64 44.29
CA PRO A 128 18.74 -12.02 43.12
C PRO A 128 17.21 -11.93 43.39
N PRO A 129 16.40 -11.46 42.44
CA PRO A 129 14.96 -11.60 42.51
C PRO A 129 14.51 -13.00 42.06
N ALA A 130 13.35 -13.39 42.57
CA ALA A 130 12.75 -14.70 42.53
C ALA A 130 12.61 -15.32 41.13
N THR A 131 12.86 -16.62 41.07
CA THR A 131 12.62 -17.52 39.94
C THR A 131 11.15 -17.52 39.52
N ALA A 132 10.84 -16.85 38.41
CA ALA A 132 9.65 -17.12 37.62
C ALA A 132 9.87 -18.38 36.78
N THR A 133 8.89 -19.28 36.79
CA THR A 133 8.81 -20.48 35.97
C THR A 133 8.97 -20.13 34.48
N PRO A 134 9.77 -20.87 33.69
CA PRO A 134 9.93 -20.58 32.27
C PRO A 134 8.64 -20.96 31.53
N VAL A 135 7.87 -19.94 31.15
CA VAL A 135 6.99 -20.05 29.97
C VAL A 135 7.94 -20.12 28.78
N THR A 136 7.86 -21.21 28.01
CA THR A 136 8.55 -21.33 26.72
C THR A 136 8.18 -20.13 25.85
N ALA A 137 9.14 -19.24 25.61
CA ALA A 137 9.00 -18.15 24.66
C ALA A 137 8.66 -18.74 23.27
N PRO A 138 7.70 -18.17 22.53
CA PRO A 138 7.53 -18.53 21.13
C PRO A 138 8.85 -18.25 20.38
N ALA A 139 9.19 -19.13 19.45
CA ALA A 139 10.37 -19.04 18.60
C ALA A 139 10.51 -17.62 18.03
N ASN A 140 11.75 -17.08 18.05
CA ASN A 140 12.16 -15.77 17.54
C ASN A 140 11.30 -15.29 16.35
N ILE A 141 10.29 -14.46 16.63
CA ILE A 141 9.60 -13.70 15.60
C ILE A 141 10.57 -12.56 15.22
N PRO A 142 10.97 -12.43 13.94
CA PRO A 142 11.88 -11.37 13.52
C PRO A 142 11.35 -9.99 13.95
N ASP A 143 12.24 -9.14 14.44
CA ASP A 143 11.93 -7.73 14.68
C ASP A 143 11.48 -7.07 13.36
N GLN A 144 10.27 -6.53 13.37
CA GLN A 144 9.68 -5.60 12.39
C GLN A 144 9.76 -6.04 10.91
N GLY A 145 8.74 -6.79 10.49
CA GLY A 145 8.51 -7.14 9.09
C GLY A 145 7.29 -8.04 8.92
N SER A 146 6.83 -8.18 7.69
CA SER A 146 5.81 -9.16 7.31
C SER A 146 6.50 -10.50 7.05
N ALA A 147 5.89 -11.61 7.47
CA ALA A 147 6.45 -12.95 7.25
C ALA A 147 5.37 -14.03 7.19
N VAL A 148 5.57 -15.05 6.36
CA VAL A 148 4.74 -16.25 6.37
C VAL A 148 5.43 -17.34 7.19
N GLN A 149 4.74 -17.87 8.19
CA GLN A 149 5.24 -18.96 9.04
C GLN A 149 4.14 -20.00 9.22
N ALA A 150 4.44 -21.25 8.84
CA ALA A 150 3.50 -22.38 8.91
C ALA A 150 2.12 -22.07 8.30
N GLY A 151 2.12 -21.49 7.09
CA GLY A 151 0.90 -21.11 6.37
C GLY A 151 0.09 -19.98 6.99
N ARG A 152 0.71 -19.14 7.83
CA ARG A 152 0.09 -17.97 8.46
C ARG A 152 0.91 -16.73 8.19
N LEU A 153 0.26 -15.63 7.86
CA LEU A 153 0.89 -14.34 7.69
C LEU A 153 0.96 -13.63 9.03
N TYR A 154 2.11 -13.04 9.30
CA TYR A 154 2.34 -12.17 10.43
C TYR A 154 2.74 -10.81 9.87
N ALA A 155 2.14 -9.74 10.40
CA ALA A 155 2.55 -8.37 10.17
C ALA A 155 2.81 -7.74 11.54
N ASP A 156 3.97 -7.13 11.71
CA ASP A 156 4.42 -6.55 12.99
C ASP A 156 4.29 -7.52 14.18
N GLY A 157 4.61 -8.80 13.92
CA GLY A 157 4.60 -9.87 14.91
C GLY A 157 3.21 -10.37 15.33
N ALA A 158 2.12 -9.85 14.75
CA ALA A 158 0.76 -10.33 14.98
C ALA A 158 0.23 -11.12 13.77
N PRO A 159 -0.52 -12.21 13.98
CA PRO A 159 -1.27 -12.88 12.91
C PRO A 159 -2.13 -11.89 12.13
N PHE A 160 -1.99 -11.90 10.81
CA PHE A 160 -2.60 -10.95 9.91
C PHE A 160 -3.44 -11.68 8.85
N PHE A 161 -4.68 -11.23 8.67
CA PHE A 161 -5.57 -11.71 7.61
C PHE A 161 -5.68 -10.60 6.56
N PRO A 162 -5.03 -10.72 5.39
CA PRO A 162 -5.14 -9.69 4.37
C PRO A 162 -6.56 -9.68 3.81
N PHE A 163 -7.24 -8.55 3.92
CA PHE A 163 -8.55 -8.29 3.33
C PHE A 163 -8.53 -6.93 2.64
N GLY A 164 -8.88 -6.90 1.35
CA GLY A 164 -9.10 -5.65 0.64
C GLY A 164 -9.19 -5.84 -0.86
N VAL A 165 -8.60 -4.94 -1.64
CA VAL A 165 -8.85 -4.83 -3.09
C VAL A 165 -7.57 -4.70 -3.92
N TYR A 166 -7.67 -5.06 -5.19
CA TYR A 166 -6.74 -4.60 -6.21
C TYR A 166 -7.05 -3.15 -6.58
N LEU A 167 -6.01 -2.31 -6.60
CA LEU A 167 -6.08 -0.91 -6.93
C LEU A 167 -5.20 -0.58 -8.14
N MET A 168 -5.72 0.34 -8.95
CA MET A 168 -5.01 0.94 -10.08
C MET A 168 -4.87 2.43 -9.81
N GLY A 169 -3.65 2.96 -9.93
CA GLY A 169 -3.45 4.41 -10.03
C GLY A 169 -3.30 5.19 -8.72
N GLY A 170 -3.14 4.55 -7.56
CA GLY A 170 -2.77 5.27 -6.32
C GLY A 170 -3.88 6.19 -5.81
N ASN A 171 -5.11 5.68 -5.77
CA ASN A 171 -6.27 6.45 -5.32
C ASN A 171 -6.26 6.61 -3.79
N ARG A 172 -5.75 7.74 -3.31
CA ARG A 172 -5.62 8.06 -1.88
C ARG A 172 -6.96 8.07 -1.13
N SER A 173 -8.01 8.68 -1.68
CA SER A 173 -9.32 8.70 -1.01
C SER A 173 -9.90 7.31 -0.83
N LEU A 174 -9.69 6.43 -1.82
CA LEU A 174 -10.10 5.05 -1.74
C LEU A 174 -9.31 4.28 -0.67
N MET A 175 -8.00 4.51 -0.58
CA MET A 175 -7.15 3.93 0.47
C MET A 175 -7.60 4.35 1.89
N GLU A 176 -7.97 5.63 2.08
CA GLU A 176 -8.55 6.12 3.34
C GLU A 176 -9.86 5.41 3.66
N GLU A 177 -10.79 5.36 2.71
CA GLU A 177 -12.11 4.73 2.89
C GLU A 177 -11.98 3.24 3.22
N LEU A 178 -11.08 2.52 2.54
CA LEU A 178 -10.77 1.12 2.83
C LEU A 178 -10.32 0.93 4.29
N GLY A 179 -9.34 1.73 4.72
CA GLY A 179 -8.82 1.67 6.09
C GLY A 179 -9.87 1.99 7.15
N GLU A 180 -10.75 2.96 6.87
CA GLU A 180 -11.86 3.34 7.75
C GLU A 180 -12.87 2.20 7.95
N HIS A 181 -13.19 1.47 6.88
CA HIS A 181 -14.12 0.34 6.91
C HIS A 181 -13.46 -0.99 7.29
N GLY A 182 -12.18 -0.99 7.67
CA GLY A 182 -11.49 -2.17 8.18
C GLY A 182 -10.85 -3.07 7.13
N ALA A 183 -10.91 -2.71 5.85
CA ALA A 183 -10.02 -3.31 4.85
C ALA A 183 -8.59 -2.88 5.15
N ASN A 184 -7.66 -3.83 5.10
CA ASN A 184 -6.32 -3.67 5.65
C ASN A 184 -5.21 -3.97 4.62
N THR A 185 -5.57 -4.36 3.40
CA THR A 185 -4.60 -4.75 2.36
C THR A 185 -5.00 -4.24 0.99
N THR A 186 -4.04 -3.74 0.20
CA THR A 186 -4.23 -3.53 -1.25
C THR A 186 -3.15 -4.21 -2.07
N VAL A 187 -3.50 -4.64 -3.28
CA VAL A 187 -2.54 -4.98 -4.34
C VAL A 187 -2.51 -3.82 -5.33
N GLU A 188 -1.33 -3.26 -5.58
CA GLU A 188 -1.19 -2.03 -6.36
C GLU A 188 -0.44 -2.27 -7.67
N TYR A 189 -1.09 -2.04 -8.80
CA TYR A 189 -0.44 -2.15 -10.12
C TYR A 189 0.41 -0.92 -10.48
N GLY A 190 0.05 0.25 -9.92
CA GLY A 190 0.72 1.52 -10.21
C GLY A 190 2.22 1.56 -9.94
N PRO A 191 2.71 1.06 -8.79
CA PRO A 191 4.14 1.03 -8.43
C PRO A 191 5.07 0.45 -9.48
N ALA A 192 4.60 -0.46 -10.34
CA ALA A 192 5.40 -1.03 -11.43
C ALA A 192 5.91 0.02 -12.42
N VAL A 193 5.21 1.15 -12.56
CA VAL A 193 5.51 2.22 -13.52
C VAL A 193 5.82 3.57 -12.86
N TRP A 194 5.72 3.67 -11.53
CA TRP A 194 5.94 4.93 -10.81
C TRP A 194 7.43 5.16 -10.47
N PRO A 195 7.86 6.43 -10.35
CA PRO A 195 9.12 6.75 -9.71
C PRO A 195 9.16 6.27 -8.25
N VAL A 196 10.33 5.85 -7.76
CA VAL A 196 10.50 5.37 -6.37
C VAL A 196 9.97 6.35 -5.32
N PRO A 197 10.23 7.68 -5.40
CA PRO A 197 9.68 8.62 -4.42
C PRO A 197 8.14 8.63 -4.37
N SER A 198 7.46 8.40 -5.49
CA SER A 198 6.00 8.30 -5.52
C SER A 198 5.51 7.00 -4.90
N VAL A 199 6.28 5.91 -5.00
CA VAL A 199 5.95 4.66 -4.31
C VAL A 199 6.18 4.81 -2.80
N GLU A 200 7.26 5.47 -2.38
CA GLU A 200 7.53 5.75 -0.97
C GLU A 200 6.42 6.61 -0.34
N ASP A 201 6.07 7.73 -0.96
CA ASP A 201 4.96 8.59 -0.53
C ASP A 201 3.60 7.85 -0.50
N TRP A 202 3.36 6.96 -1.47
CA TRP A 202 2.17 6.11 -1.47
C TRP A 202 2.16 5.14 -0.29
N LEU A 203 3.28 4.49 0.01
CA LEU A 203 3.39 3.56 1.12
C LEU A 203 3.28 4.29 2.47
N ASP A 204 3.88 5.48 2.61
CA ASP A 204 3.71 6.28 3.83
C ASP A 204 2.24 6.67 4.02
N TYR A 205 1.53 7.01 2.94
CA TYR A 205 0.12 7.30 3.01
C TYR A 205 -0.73 6.08 3.38
N ALA A 206 -0.47 4.93 2.77
CA ALA A 206 -1.14 3.67 3.11
C ALA A 206 -0.95 3.31 4.59
N ARG A 207 0.26 3.56 5.12
CA ARG A 207 0.55 3.42 6.55
C ARG A 207 -0.39 4.26 7.42
N VAL A 208 -0.59 5.53 7.07
CA VAL A 208 -1.46 6.46 7.80
C VAL A 208 -2.91 5.99 7.75
N ALA A 209 -3.33 5.43 6.61
CA ALA A 209 -4.65 4.83 6.44
C ALA A 209 -4.83 3.50 7.19
N GLY A 210 -3.75 2.92 7.74
CA GLY A 210 -3.80 1.61 8.39
C GLY A 210 -3.93 0.45 7.41
N VAL A 211 -3.44 0.64 6.18
CA VAL A 211 -3.53 -0.33 5.10
C VAL A 211 -2.12 -0.74 4.66
N MET A 212 -1.92 -2.04 4.50
CA MET A 212 -0.69 -2.63 4.00
C MET A 212 -0.78 -2.82 2.48
N VAL A 213 0.34 -2.68 1.77
CA VAL A 213 0.39 -2.66 0.31
C VAL A 213 1.25 -3.80 -0.19
N MET A 214 0.76 -4.48 -1.23
CA MET A 214 1.51 -5.41 -2.07
C MET A 214 1.70 -4.79 -3.46
N PRO A 215 2.80 -4.08 -3.70
CA PRO A 215 3.08 -3.51 -5.02
C PRO A 215 3.35 -4.62 -6.04
N ALA A 216 2.72 -4.50 -7.21
CA ALA A 216 2.98 -5.33 -8.37
C ALA A 216 4.37 -5.03 -8.94
N LEU A 217 5.16 -6.08 -9.11
CA LEU A 217 6.50 -5.99 -9.70
C LEU A 217 6.51 -6.25 -11.21
N THR A 218 5.45 -6.85 -11.72
CA THR A 218 5.26 -7.08 -13.15
C THR A 218 3.82 -6.78 -13.49
N VAL A 219 3.62 -5.92 -14.48
CA VAL A 219 2.28 -5.63 -15.01
C VAL A 219 2.30 -5.76 -16.53
N GLU A 220 1.26 -6.33 -17.11
CA GLU A 220 1.08 -6.34 -18.55
C GLU A 220 0.53 -4.98 -19.01
N LYS A 221 1.25 -4.31 -19.91
CA LYS A 221 0.79 -3.07 -20.56
C LYS A 221 1.10 -3.12 -22.06
N HIS A 222 0.06 -3.12 -22.88
CA HIS A 222 0.16 -3.18 -24.36
C HIS A 222 1.03 -4.35 -24.85
N ASP A 223 0.73 -5.57 -24.39
CA ASP A 223 1.46 -6.81 -24.70
C ASP A 223 2.96 -6.77 -24.31
N ARG A 224 3.35 -5.88 -23.38
CA ARG A 224 4.69 -5.78 -22.81
C ARG A 224 4.63 -5.88 -21.29
N ALA A 225 5.52 -6.69 -20.72
CA ALA A 225 5.72 -6.71 -19.28
C ALA A 225 6.50 -5.45 -18.87
N VAL A 226 5.91 -4.61 -18.03
CA VAL A 226 6.69 -3.62 -17.29
C VAL A 226 7.13 -4.28 -16.00
N ILE A 227 8.44 -4.51 -15.91
CA ILE A 227 9.09 -5.04 -14.72
C ILE A 227 9.54 -3.82 -13.92
N ALA A 228 9.00 -3.65 -12.71
CA ALA A 228 9.59 -2.71 -11.76
C ALA A 228 11.00 -3.22 -11.44
N ASP A 229 12.00 -2.48 -11.92
CA ASP A 229 13.43 -2.75 -11.75
C ASP A 229 13.81 -2.92 -10.26
N GLU A 230 15.06 -3.34 -10.02
CA GLU A 230 15.80 -3.44 -8.75
C GLU A 230 15.60 -2.30 -7.73
N ARG A 231 15.04 -1.17 -8.19
CA ARG A 231 14.81 0.06 -7.44
C ARG A 231 13.76 -0.07 -6.35
N LEU A 232 12.68 -0.85 -6.55
CA LEU A 232 11.64 -1.00 -5.52
C LEU A 232 12.12 -1.80 -4.32
N VAL A 233 13.16 -2.64 -4.47
CA VAL A 233 13.76 -3.36 -3.34
C VAL A 233 14.36 -2.41 -2.30
N LEU A 234 14.67 -1.16 -2.66
CA LEU A 234 15.07 -0.15 -1.67
C LEU A 234 13.97 0.12 -0.63
N LEU A 235 12.70 -0.15 -0.95
CA LEU A 235 11.54 0.03 -0.09
C LEU A 235 11.16 -1.25 0.69
N HIS A 236 11.97 -2.32 0.64
CA HIS A 236 11.66 -3.60 1.31
C HIS A 236 11.50 -3.52 2.84
N ARG A 237 11.86 -2.39 3.47
CA ARG A 237 11.70 -2.14 4.92
C ARG A 237 10.60 -1.16 5.24
N HIS A 238 9.88 -0.71 4.22
CA HIS A 238 8.78 0.20 4.46
C HIS A 238 7.71 -0.52 5.28
N ALA A 239 7.24 0.07 6.37
CA ALA A 239 6.35 -0.64 7.29
C ALA A 239 4.96 -0.92 6.72
N ALA A 240 4.49 -0.13 5.76
CA ALA A 240 3.26 -0.44 5.03
C ALA A 240 3.44 -1.53 3.95
N LEU A 241 4.63 -2.09 3.75
CA LEU A 241 4.84 -3.16 2.78
C LEU A 241 4.45 -4.51 3.39
N LEU A 242 3.41 -5.14 2.84
CA LEU A 242 3.00 -6.49 3.26
C LEU A 242 3.88 -7.57 2.62
N GLY A 243 4.23 -7.35 1.35
CA GLY A 243 4.87 -8.32 0.49
C GLY A 243 4.91 -7.83 -0.95
N TRP A 244 5.31 -8.69 -1.87
CA TRP A 244 5.44 -8.36 -3.29
C TRP A 244 4.44 -9.16 -4.13
N TYR A 245 3.74 -8.50 -5.05
CA TYR A 245 2.97 -9.19 -6.08
C TYR A 245 3.85 -9.40 -7.32
N ILE A 246 4.40 -10.60 -7.48
CA ILE A 246 5.58 -10.79 -8.36
C ILE A 246 5.23 -10.76 -9.86
N ALA A 247 4.09 -11.35 -10.21
CA ALA A 247 3.57 -11.41 -11.57
C ALA A 247 2.06 -11.66 -11.56
N ASP A 248 1.38 -10.96 -12.45
CA ASP A 248 -0.05 -11.09 -12.69
C ASP A 248 -0.33 -12.31 -13.57
N GLU A 249 -1.05 -13.30 -13.05
CA GLU A 249 -1.50 -14.50 -13.80
C GLU A 249 -0.43 -15.11 -14.74
N PRO A 250 0.73 -15.58 -14.24
CA PRO A 250 1.82 -16.04 -15.11
C PRO A 250 1.45 -17.29 -15.94
N ASP A 251 0.42 -18.04 -15.55
CA ASP A 251 -0.19 -19.08 -16.39
C ASP A 251 -0.98 -18.48 -17.56
N GLY A 252 -1.78 -17.45 -17.31
CA GLY A 252 -2.49 -16.67 -18.33
C GLY A 252 -1.54 -16.01 -19.32
N MET A 253 -0.51 -15.31 -18.83
CA MET A 253 0.53 -14.70 -19.67
C MET A 253 1.26 -15.75 -20.54
N ALA A 254 1.58 -16.93 -19.98
CA ALA A 254 2.19 -18.01 -20.73
C ALA A 254 1.28 -18.52 -21.87
N ILE A 255 -0.03 -18.64 -21.63
CA ILE A 255 -1.01 -19.03 -22.64
C ILE A 255 -1.05 -17.98 -23.76
N ARG A 256 -1.04 -16.69 -23.41
CA ARG A 256 -1.00 -15.57 -24.35
C ARG A 256 0.36 -15.40 -25.04
N ARG A 257 1.38 -16.16 -24.63
CA ARG A 257 2.79 -16.09 -25.07
C ARG A 257 3.42 -14.71 -24.83
N VAL A 258 2.96 -14.03 -23.80
CA VAL A 258 3.53 -12.76 -23.34
C VAL A 258 4.72 -13.10 -22.46
N HIS A 259 5.92 -12.73 -22.89
CA HIS A 259 7.17 -12.82 -22.11
C HIS A 259 7.47 -14.19 -21.47
N PRO A 260 7.90 -15.20 -22.25
CA PRO A 260 8.19 -16.55 -21.75
C PRO A 260 9.32 -16.58 -20.69
N GLU A 261 10.15 -15.56 -20.63
CA GLU A 261 11.16 -15.36 -19.59
C GLU A 261 10.57 -14.91 -18.23
N VAL A 262 9.44 -14.22 -18.19
CA VAL A 262 8.78 -13.86 -16.92
C VAL A 262 7.83 -14.97 -16.46
N CYS A 263 7.28 -15.73 -17.41
CA CYS A 263 6.30 -16.78 -17.15
C CYS A 263 6.91 -18.18 -16.92
N LYS A 264 8.23 -18.29 -16.75
CA LYS A 264 8.88 -19.58 -16.42
C LYS A 264 8.87 -19.78 -14.90
N PRO A 265 8.37 -20.93 -14.39
CA PRO A 265 8.37 -21.20 -12.95
C PRO A 265 9.75 -21.01 -12.30
N GLY A 266 10.82 -21.50 -12.93
CA GLY A 266 12.19 -21.33 -12.42
C GLY A 266 12.61 -19.88 -12.28
N ASN A 267 12.20 -19.02 -13.22
CA ASN A 267 12.57 -17.60 -13.19
C ASN A 267 11.82 -16.84 -12.10
N LEU A 268 10.56 -17.21 -11.80
CA LEU A 268 9.83 -16.63 -10.67
C LEU A 268 10.37 -17.11 -9.32
N VAL A 269 10.86 -18.35 -9.22
CA VAL A 269 11.57 -18.84 -8.04
C VAL A 269 12.86 -18.07 -7.80
N GLU A 270 13.71 -17.92 -8.82
CA GLU A 270 14.94 -17.12 -8.75
C GLU A 270 14.63 -15.67 -8.34
N ARG A 271 13.56 -15.09 -8.87
CA ARG A 271 13.13 -13.74 -8.52
C ARG A 271 12.62 -13.63 -7.08
N ARG A 272 11.87 -14.62 -6.58
CA ARG A 272 11.49 -14.71 -5.16
C ARG A 272 12.72 -14.74 -4.27
N GLU A 273 13.71 -15.59 -4.58
CA GLU A 273 14.95 -15.69 -3.80
C GLU A 273 15.71 -14.35 -3.74
N TRP A 274 15.69 -13.59 -4.84
CA TRP A 274 16.28 -12.25 -4.90
C TRP A 274 15.53 -11.21 -4.05
N LEU A 275 14.21 -11.32 -3.89
CA LEU A 275 13.40 -10.41 -3.05
C LEU A 275 13.63 -10.60 -1.54
N GLY A 276 14.33 -11.66 -1.12
CA GLY A 276 14.74 -11.89 0.26
C GLY A 276 13.62 -12.47 1.12
N GLU A 277 13.51 -11.97 2.36
CA GLU A 277 12.59 -12.52 3.38
C GLU A 277 11.15 -11.99 3.29
N GLN A 278 10.90 -10.96 2.47
CA GLN A 278 9.56 -10.39 2.36
C GLN A 278 8.60 -11.35 1.63
N PRO A 279 7.35 -11.53 2.12
CA PRO A 279 6.39 -12.43 1.51
C PRO A 279 6.13 -12.11 0.05
N VAL A 280 6.03 -13.15 -0.79
CA VAL A 280 5.67 -13.00 -2.20
C VAL A 280 4.29 -13.60 -2.47
N LEU A 281 3.39 -12.80 -3.05
CA LEU A 281 2.11 -13.26 -3.60
C LEU A 281 2.30 -13.72 -5.05
N VAL A 282 1.82 -14.94 -5.32
CA VAL A 282 1.62 -15.47 -6.67
C VAL A 282 0.13 -15.74 -6.86
N THR A 283 -0.46 -15.10 -7.85
CA THR A 283 -1.85 -15.34 -8.27
C THR A 283 -1.86 -15.96 -9.66
N CYS A 284 -2.68 -16.99 -9.88
CA CYS A 284 -2.84 -17.69 -11.16
C CYS A 284 -4.33 -17.74 -11.55
N LEU A 285 -4.66 -18.00 -12.81
CA LEU A 285 -6.07 -18.07 -13.24
C LEU A 285 -6.87 -19.20 -12.59
N ASN A 286 -6.20 -20.29 -12.20
CA ASN A 286 -6.83 -21.49 -11.64
C ASN A 286 -5.83 -22.35 -10.84
N PRO A 287 -6.30 -23.39 -10.12
CA PRO A 287 -5.45 -24.22 -9.28
C PRO A 287 -4.39 -25.02 -10.03
N PHE A 288 -4.64 -25.40 -11.30
CA PHE A 288 -3.63 -26.09 -12.11
C PHE A 288 -2.44 -25.18 -12.43
N GLY A 289 -2.73 -23.92 -12.77
CA GLY A 289 -1.71 -22.87 -12.88
C GLY A 289 -0.99 -22.69 -11.56
N LEU A 290 -1.73 -22.53 -10.46
CA LEU A 290 -1.16 -22.30 -9.15
C LEU A 290 -0.19 -23.42 -8.73
N GLN A 291 -0.56 -24.70 -8.90
CA GLN A 291 0.32 -25.82 -8.55
C GLN A 291 1.65 -25.79 -9.31
N ARG A 292 1.65 -25.29 -10.56
CA ARG A 292 2.87 -25.13 -11.36
C ARG A 292 3.79 -24.02 -10.85
N TYR A 293 3.22 -22.96 -10.27
CA TYR A 293 3.97 -21.79 -9.79
C TYR A 293 4.10 -21.71 -8.27
N ALA A 294 3.55 -22.67 -7.52
CA ALA A 294 3.43 -22.63 -6.06
C ALA A 294 4.76 -22.40 -5.32
N ARG A 295 5.89 -22.83 -5.89
CA ARG A 295 7.23 -22.61 -5.31
C ARG A 295 7.74 -21.16 -5.40
N ALA A 296 7.09 -20.33 -6.20
CA ALA A 296 7.49 -18.94 -6.41
C ALA A 296 6.81 -17.96 -5.44
N GLY A 297 5.92 -18.42 -4.57
CA GLY A 297 5.19 -17.57 -3.63
C GLY A 297 5.19 -18.11 -2.20
N ASP A 298 5.14 -17.20 -1.24
CA ASP A 298 4.84 -17.47 0.17
C ASP A 298 3.34 -17.35 0.46
N MET A 299 2.65 -16.61 -0.40
CA MET A 299 1.20 -16.48 -0.45
C MET A 299 0.74 -16.94 -1.83
N LEU A 300 -0.23 -17.85 -1.85
CA LEU A 300 -0.69 -18.49 -3.07
C LEU A 300 -2.16 -18.17 -3.28
N SER A 301 -2.49 -17.74 -4.50
CA SER A 301 -3.84 -17.32 -4.84
C SER A 301 -4.27 -17.73 -6.25
N THR A 302 -5.57 -17.76 -6.44
CA THR A 302 -6.23 -17.88 -7.74
C THR A 302 -7.15 -16.71 -7.99
N ASP A 303 -7.21 -16.24 -9.24
CA ASP A 303 -8.13 -15.21 -9.74
C ASP A 303 -9.43 -15.85 -10.24
N PHE A 304 -10.22 -16.32 -9.27
CA PHE A 304 -11.48 -16.96 -9.60
C PHE A 304 -12.62 -15.94 -9.68
N TYR A 305 -13.03 -15.63 -10.91
CA TYR A 305 -14.05 -14.64 -11.22
C TYR A 305 -15.40 -15.28 -11.58
N TRP A 306 -16.26 -15.41 -10.57
CA TRP A 306 -17.67 -15.74 -10.77
C TRP A 306 -18.52 -14.46 -10.72
N PRO A 307 -19.51 -14.29 -11.63
CA PRO A 307 -19.95 -15.22 -12.68
C PRO A 307 -19.21 -15.09 -14.04
N ALA A 308 -18.11 -14.31 -14.12
CA ALA A 308 -17.46 -13.97 -15.40
C ALA A 308 -17.05 -15.16 -16.30
N TYR A 309 -16.85 -16.35 -15.75
CA TYR A 309 -16.52 -17.56 -16.53
C TYR A 309 -17.74 -18.37 -17.03
N GLY A 310 -18.95 -17.82 -16.94
CA GLY A 310 -20.16 -18.29 -17.63
C GLY A 310 -21.38 -18.47 -16.71
N PRO A 311 -22.60 -18.21 -17.23
CA PRO A 311 -23.85 -18.19 -16.45
C PRO A 311 -24.29 -19.54 -15.89
N ASP A 312 -23.76 -20.65 -16.42
CA ASP A 312 -24.12 -21.99 -15.94
C ASP A 312 -23.25 -22.45 -14.74
N ARG A 313 -22.31 -21.62 -14.26
CA ARG A 313 -21.45 -21.98 -13.14
C ARG A 313 -22.15 -21.69 -11.82
N SER A 314 -22.29 -22.69 -10.97
CA SER A 314 -22.74 -22.50 -9.59
C SER A 314 -21.69 -21.74 -8.78
N ALA A 315 -22.09 -20.83 -7.89
CA ALA A 315 -21.20 -20.19 -6.91
C ALA A 315 -20.46 -21.21 -6.01
N ALA A 316 -20.96 -22.46 -5.92
CA ALA A 316 -20.27 -23.57 -5.25
C ALA A 316 -18.87 -23.88 -5.78
N VAL A 317 -18.55 -23.46 -7.01
CA VAL A 317 -17.22 -23.60 -7.60
C VAL A 317 -16.16 -22.76 -6.84
N VAL A 318 -16.54 -21.61 -6.26
CA VAL A 318 -15.63 -20.75 -5.48
C VAL A 318 -15.07 -21.53 -4.29
N TYR A 319 -15.92 -22.32 -3.63
CA TYR A 319 -15.49 -23.18 -2.53
C TYR A 319 -14.51 -24.27 -3.00
N SER A 320 -14.76 -24.88 -4.16
CA SER A 320 -13.89 -25.95 -4.70
C SER A 320 -12.53 -25.41 -5.11
N ASP A 321 -12.50 -24.20 -5.67
CA ASP A 321 -11.28 -23.48 -6.00
C ASP A 321 -10.50 -23.12 -4.74
N ALA A 322 -11.20 -22.59 -3.72
CA ALA A 322 -10.64 -22.27 -2.42
C ALA A 322 -10.02 -23.50 -1.71
N GLU A 323 -10.69 -24.66 -1.72
CA GLU A 323 -10.13 -25.90 -1.19
C GLU A 323 -8.84 -26.30 -1.91
N SER A 324 -8.82 -26.18 -3.25
CA SER A 324 -7.64 -26.49 -4.04
C SER A 324 -6.46 -25.57 -3.70
N VAL A 325 -6.72 -24.26 -3.50
CA VAL A 325 -5.70 -23.31 -3.03
C VAL A 325 -5.18 -23.69 -1.65
N VAL A 326 -6.05 -24.07 -0.71
CA VAL A 326 -5.68 -24.50 0.64
C VAL A 326 -4.80 -25.75 0.61
N GLU A 327 -5.16 -26.75 -0.21
CA GLU A 327 -4.38 -27.97 -0.39
C GLU A 327 -2.97 -27.67 -0.95
N ILE A 328 -2.90 -26.92 -2.06
CA ILE A 328 -1.63 -26.54 -2.70
C ILE A 328 -0.75 -25.72 -1.73
N ALA A 329 -1.35 -24.77 -1.01
CA ALA A 329 -0.62 -23.95 -0.04
C ALA A 329 -0.10 -24.79 1.14
N ALA A 330 -0.89 -25.75 1.64
CA ALA A 330 -0.46 -26.66 2.69
C ALA A 330 0.74 -27.52 2.27
N GLU A 331 0.80 -28.00 1.02
CA GLU A 331 1.94 -28.74 0.48
C GLU A 331 3.22 -27.90 0.41
N GLN A 332 3.11 -26.58 0.22
CA GLN A 332 4.25 -25.66 0.17
C GLN A 332 4.56 -24.98 1.51
N GLY A 333 3.70 -25.15 2.53
CA GLY A 333 3.78 -24.36 3.77
C GLY A 333 3.48 -22.86 3.57
N ALA A 334 2.81 -22.51 2.47
CA ALA A 334 2.45 -21.15 2.08
C ALA A 334 1.09 -20.73 2.68
N LEU A 335 0.81 -19.42 2.64
CA LEU A 335 -0.49 -18.85 3.01
C LEU A 335 -1.50 -19.01 1.86
N PRO A 336 -2.68 -19.61 2.09
CA PRO A 336 -3.74 -19.63 1.08
C PRO A 336 -4.51 -18.29 1.08
N VAL A 337 -4.51 -17.61 -0.07
CA VAL A 337 -5.23 -16.36 -0.33
C VAL A 337 -6.18 -16.58 -1.50
N LEU A 338 -7.36 -15.99 -1.52
CA LEU A 338 -8.25 -16.06 -2.67
C LEU A 338 -8.51 -14.67 -3.24
N ALA A 339 -8.35 -14.53 -4.56
CA ALA A 339 -8.78 -13.35 -5.25
C ALA A 339 -10.21 -13.57 -5.79
N LEU A 340 -11.13 -12.71 -5.35
CA LEU A 340 -12.55 -12.73 -5.69
C LEU A 340 -12.88 -11.56 -6.61
N GLN A 341 -13.91 -11.71 -7.42
CA GLN A 341 -14.40 -10.62 -8.24
C GLN A 341 -15.36 -9.74 -7.42
N LEU A 342 -15.10 -8.42 -7.43
CA LEU A 342 -16.05 -7.42 -6.96
C LEU A 342 -16.98 -7.01 -8.10
N GLU A 343 -16.42 -6.57 -9.24
CA GLU A 343 -17.12 -6.40 -10.52
C GLU A 343 -16.11 -6.20 -11.68
N ASP A 344 -16.43 -6.66 -12.90
CA ASP A 344 -15.89 -6.09 -14.14
C ASP A 344 -16.97 -6.05 -15.24
N PRO A 345 -17.47 -4.86 -15.63
CA PRO A 345 -18.52 -4.71 -16.63
C PRO A 345 -18.11 -5.13 -18.05
N LYS A 346 -16.83 -5.42 -18.31
CA LYS A 346 -16.34 -5.83 -19.64
C LYS A 346 -16.60 -7.30 -19.97
N TRP A 347 -16.82 -8.16 -18.97
CA TRP A 347 -16.99 -9.61 -19.15
C TRP A 347 -18.46 -10.06 -19.10
N ARG A 348 -19.39 -9.15 -19.42
CA ARG A 348 -20.84 -9.37 -19.27
C ARG A 348 -21.38 -10.42 -20.25
N ASP A 349 -21.98 -11.45 -19.68
CA ASP A 349 -23.28 -11.93 -20.15
C ASP A 349 -24.37 -11.15 -19.38
N PRO A 350 -25.39 -10.57 -20.04
CA PRO A 350 -26.35 -9.63 -19.45
C PRO A 350 -27.35 -10.23 -18.43
N GLY A 351 -27.11 -11.43 -17.89
CA GLY A 351 -28.07 -12.17 -17.07
C GLY A 351 -27.67 -12.43 -15.62
N GLU A 352 -26.39 -12.35 -15.25
CA GLU A 352 -25.94 -12.67 -13.89
C GLU A 352 -24.96 -11.62 -13.39
N VAL A 353 -25.38 -10.89 -12.35
CA VAL A 353 -24.53 -9.92 -11.67
C VAL A 353 -24.36 -10.36 -10.22
N THR A 354 -23.12 -10.28 -9.74
CA THR A 354 -22.82 -10.43 -8.33
C THR A 354 -23.64 -9.40 -7.54
N THR A 355 -24.49 -9.87 -6.63
CA THR A 355 -25.15 -9.02 -5.63
C THR A 355 -24.26 -8.91 -4.38
N PRO A 356 -24.49 -7.93 -3.49
CA PRO A 356 -23.80 -7.86 -2.20
C PRO A 356 -23.90 -9.17 -1.40
N GLU A 357 -25.05 -9.85 -1.41
CA GLU A 357 -25.26 -11.13 -0.74
C GLU A 357 -24.42 -12.23 -1.36
N ALA A 358 -24.37 -12.31 -2.70
CA ALA A 358 -23.55 -13.29 -3.40
C ALA A 358 -22.05 -13.04 -3.17
N MET A 359 -21.60 -11.79 -3.18
CA MET A 359 -20.23 -11.41 -2.84
C MET A 359 -19.86 -11.82 -1.41
N ARG A 360 -20.74 -11.51 -0.44
CA ARG A 360 -20.58 -11.94 0.95
C ARG A 360 -20.53 -13.46 1.06
N ALA A 361 -21.43 -14.18 0.42
CA ALA A 361 -21.48 -15.64 0.44
C ALA A 361 -20.19 -16.27 -0.11
N GLN A 362 -19.59 -15.69 -1.17
CA GLN A 362 -18.30 -16.13 -1.69
C GLN A 362 -17.16 -15.97 -0.67
N ALA A 363 -17.11 -14.83 0.04
CA ALA A 363 -16.13 -14.61 1.10
C ALA A 363 -16.32 -15.61 2.26
N ILE A 364 -17.55 -15.87 2.69
CA ILE A 364 -17.85 -16.86 3.75
C ILE A 364 -17.51 -18.28 3.29
N ALA A 365 -17.77 -18.63 2.03
CA ALA A 365 -17.37 -19.92 1.46
C ALA A 365 -15.85 -20.10 1.44
N ALA A 366 -15.11 -19.07 1.06
CA ALA A 366 -13.64 -19.08 1.11
C ALA A 366 -13.13 -19.30 2.55
N LEU A 367 -13.73 -18.62 3.54
CA LEU A 367 -13.43 -18.87 4.95
C LEU A 367 -13.74 -20.30 5.39
N ALA A 368 -14.87 -20.86 4.94
CA ALA A 368 -15.25 -22.25 5.23
C ALA A 368 -14.24 -23.25 4.65
N ALA A 369 -13.69 -22.98 3.46
CA ALA A 369 -12.65 -23.81 2.85
C ALA A 369 -11.31 -23.72 3.60
N GLY A 370 -11.10 -22.68 4.42
CA GLY A 370 -9.88 -22.47 5.19
C GLY A 370 -8.92 -21.43 4.60
N ILE A 371 -9.39 -20.59 3.67
CA ILE A 371 -8.64 -19.44 3.16
C ILE A 371 -8.24 -18.51 4.32
N ARG A 372 -7.06 -17.90 4.19
CA ARG A 372 -6.43 -17.04 5.21
C ARG A 372 -6.16 -15.62 4.73
N GLY A 373 -6.70 -15.24 3.57
CA GLY A 373 -6.69 -13.89 3.02
C GLY A 373 -7.63 -13.75 1.82
N LEU A 374 -8.25 -12.59 1.65
CA LEU A 374 -9.20 -12.30 0.56
C LEU A 374 -8.85 -10.98 -0.13
N LEU A 375 -8.77 -10.99 -1.46
CA LEU A 375 -8.47 -9.80 -2.26
C LEU A 375 -9.53 -9.65 -3.35
N PHE A 376 -10.10 -8.47 -3.51
CA PHE A 376 -11.21 -8.23 -4.42
C PHE A 376 -10.77 -7.46 -5.67
N PHE A 377 -10.99 -8.04 -6.85
CA PHE A 377 -10.70 -7.42 -8.14
C PHE A 377 -11.98 -6.82 -8.77
N GLN A 378 -12.08 -5.51 -9.07
CA GLN A 378 -11.15 -4.44 -8.69
C GLN A 378 -11.89 -3.26 -8.04
N GLY A 379 -11.35 -2.76 -6.92
CA GLY A 379 -11.97 -1.72 -6.12
C GLY A 379 -12.19 -0.41 -6.88
N ALA A 380 -11.25 -0.04 -7.77
CA ALA A 380 -11.35 1.19 -8.55
C ALA A 380 -12.52 1.18 -9.55
N GLN A 381 -12.92 0.02 -10.10
CA GLN A 381 -14.07 -0.07 -10.98
C GLN A 381 -15.38 -0.09 -10.21
N ALA A 382 -15.44 -0.78 -9.07
CA ALA A 382 -16.62 -0.80 -8.21
C ALA A 382 -17.01 0.61 -7.73
N VAL A 383 -16.03 1.41 -7.28
CA VAL A 383 -16.26 2.84 -6.94
C VAL A 383 -16.77 3.62 -8.14
N ARG A 384 -16.18 3.43 -9.33
CA ARG A 384 -16.65 4.12 -10.55
C ARG A 384 -18.10 3.78 -10.91
N ILE A 385 -18.57 2.58 -10.58
CA ILE A 385 -19.93 2.13 -10.86
C ILE A 385 -20.91 2.72 -9.84
N HIS A 386 -20.52 2.75 -8.56
CA HIS A 386 -21.24 3.47 -7.50
C HIS A 386 -21.40 4.96 -7.83
N ASP A 387 -20.32 5.65 -8.13
CA ASP A 387 -20.34 7.10 -8.39
C ASP A 387 -21.18 7.52 -9.61
N ARG A 388 -21.42 6.59 -10.53
CA ARG A 388 -22.21 6.80 -11.75
C ARG A 388 -23.69 6.48 -11.58
N GLY A 389 -24.13 5.98 -10.41
CA GLY A 389 -25.52 5.58 -10.16
C GLY A 389 -25.98 4.45 -11.09
N GLY A 390 -25.10 3.47 -11.32
CA GLY A 390 -25.38 2.32 -12.18
C GLY A 390 -26.21 1.24 -11.50
N GLU A 391 -26.54 0.18 -12.25
CA GLU A 391 -27.33 -0.99 -11.78
C GLU A 391 -26.71 -1.76 -10.59
N HIS A 392 -25.51 -1.37 -10.13
CA HIS A 392 -24.76 -2.01 -9.05
C HIS A 392 -24.18 -0.98 -8.06
N GLU A 393 -24.88 0.14 -7.84
CA GLU A 393 -24.46 1.13 -6.85
C GLU A 393 -24.32 0.56 -5.43
N ASP A 394 -24.99 -0.56 -5.14
CA ASP A 394 -24.94 -1.25 -3.85
C ASP A 394 -23.72 -2.15 -3.65
N LEU A 395 -22.95 -2.49 -4.70
CA LEU A 395 -21.80 -3.40 -4.57
C LEU A 395 -20.67 -2.80 -3.74
N TRP A 396 -20.37 -1.51 -3.93
CA TRP A 396 -19.34 -0.84 -3.15
C TRP A 396 -19.74 -0.69 -1.67
N PRO A 397 -20.94 -0.17 -1.32
CA PRO A 397 -21.46 -0.24 0.05
C PRO A 397 -21.44 -1.65 0.63
N GLY A 398 -21.89 -2.65 -0.13
CA GLY A 398 -21.86 -4.05 0.31
C GLY A 398 -20.45 -4.57 0.59
N PHE A 399 -19.45 -4.19 -0.22
CA PHE A 399 -18.06 -4.51 0.03
C PHE A 399 -17.53 -3.84 1.30
N LEU A 400 -17.89 -2.59 1.52
CA LEU A 400 -17.52 -1.86 2.72
C LEU A 400 -18.14 -2.50 3.98
N GLU A 401 -19.41 -2.92 3.94
CA GLU A 401 -20.04 -3.70 5.02
C GLU A 401 -19.35 -5.06 5.23
N LEU A 402 -18.95 -5.74 4.15
CA LEU A 402 -18.17 -6.97 4.25
C LEU A 402 -16.78 -6.73 4.85
N ALA A 403 -16.13 -5.60 4.56
CA ALA A 403 -14.86 -5.23 5.17
C ALA A 403 -14.99 -5.07 6.68
N GLU A 404 -16.10 -4.47 7.13
CA GLU A 404 -16.41 -4.32 8.55
C GLU A 404 -16.59 -5.68 9.20
N GLU A 405 -17.37 -6.58 8.60
CA GLU A 405 -17.54 -7.97 9.07
C GLU A 405 -16.21 -8.70 9.21
N ILE A 406 -15.42 -8.72 8.13
CA ILE A 406 -14.16 -9.43 8.07
C ILE A 406 -13.14 -8.79 9.02
N SER A 407 -13.20 -7.49 9.28
CA SER A 407 -12.33 -6.86 10.29
C SER A 407 -12.54 -7.46 11.69
N THR A 408 -13.75 -7.95 12.01
CA THR A 408 -14.06 -8.56 13.31
C THR A 408 -13.67 -10.04 13.38
N VAL A 409 -13.74 -10.77 12.27
CA VAL A 409 -13.49 -12.22 12.19
C VAL A 409 -12.07 -12.56 11.72
N GLY A 410 -11.50 -11.76 10.82
CA GLY A 410 -10.21 -11.94 10.16
C GLY A 410 -9.05 -12.21 11.14
N PRO A 411 -8.88 -11.43 12.23
CA PRO A 411 -7.84 -11.70 13.22
C PRO A 411 -7.92 -13.09 13.87
N LEU A 412 -9.13 -13.66 13.97
CA LEU A 412 -9.36 -15.02 14.45
C LEU A 412 -9.15 -16.03 13.34
N ALA A 413 -9.67 -15.76 12.14
CA ALA A 413 -9.50 -16.59 10.96
C ALA A 413 -8.01 -16.79 10.62
N ALA A 414 -7.16 -15.79 10.81
CA ALA A 414 -5.70 -15.90 10.68
C ALA A 414 -5.08 -16.97 11.60
N ARG A 415 -5.74 -17.31 12.71
CA ARG A 415 -5.24 -18.23 13.74
C ARG A 415 -5.98 -19.57 13.79
N TRP A 416 -7.15 -19.67 13.18
CA TRP A 416 -7.99 -20.85 13.19
C TRP A 416 -7.23 -22.13 12.83
N ARG A 417 -7.58 -23.21 13.52
CA ARG A 417 -7.18 -24.57 13.20
C ARG A 417 -8.42 -25.36 12.79
N PRO A 418 -8.41 -26.06 11.64
CA PRO A 418 -9.53 -26.91 11.26
C PRO A 418 -9.83 -27.92 12.35
N ARG A 419 -11.12 -28.12 12.64
CA ARG A 419 -11.62 -29.12 13.58
C ARG A 419 -12.49 -30.12 12.83
N THR A 420 -12.10 -31.39 12.87
CA THR A 420 -12.83 -32.48 12.23
C THR A 420 -14.07 -32.89 13.02
N GLY A 421 -15.01 -33.57 12.36
CA GLY A 421 -16.20 -34.13 13.02
C GLY A 421 -17.41 -33.19 13.03
N LEU A 422 -17.46 -32.21 12.13
CA LEU A 422 -18.70 -31.55 11.77
C LEU A 422 -19.35 -32.34 10.62
N GLU A 423 -20.58 -32.78 10.82
CA GLU A 423 -21.40 -33.47 9.83
C GLU A 423 -22.43 -32.49 9.27
N LEU A 424 -22.52 -32.41 7.94
CA LEU A 424 -23.47 -31.58 7.21
C LEU A 424 -24.49 -32.47 6.49
N THR A 425 -25.79 -32.18 6.66
CA THR A 425 -26.88 -32.84 5.93
C THR A 425 -27.79 -31.79 5.27
N PRO A 426 -28.09 -31.88 3.95
CA PRO A 426 -27.58 -32.89 3.01
C PRO A 426 -26.05 -32.79 2.85
N ALA A 427 -25.40 -33.93 2.65
CA ALA A 427 -23.95 -33.96 2.43
C ALA A 427 -23.63 -33.19 1.15
N ALA A 428 -22.67 -32.25 1.23
CA ALA A 428 -22.03 -31.50 0.16
C ALA A 428 -22.89 -31.28 -1.13
N GLY A 429 -23.41 -30.07 -1.29
CA GLY A 429 -24.20 -29.66 -2.46
C GLY A 429 -23.93 -28.22 -2.85
N GLU A 430 -24.84 -27.30 -2.56
CA GLU A 430 -24.60 -25.85 -2.60
C GLU A 430 -24.32 -25.28 -1.19
N VAL A 431 -24.69 -26.02 -0.15
CA VAL A 431 -24.35 -25.67 1.24
C VAL A 431 -22.94 -26.15 1.58
N ARG A 432 -22.16 -25.29 2.25
CA ARG A 432 -20.83 -25.58 2.77
C ARG A 432 -20.78 -25.28 4.25
N ALA A 433 -20.05 -26.11 4.99
CA ALA A 433 -19.86 -25.92 6.41
C ALA A 433 -18.50 -26.44 6.86
N ALA A 434 -17.86 -25.72 7.77
CA ALA A 434 -16.61 -26.12 8.40
C ALA A 434 -16.59 -25.70 9.86
N CYS A 435 -15.82 -26.42 10.67
CA CYS A 435 -15.58 -26.05 12.06
C CYS A 435 -14.10 -25.72 12.26
N PHE A 436 -13.85 -24.66 13.03
CA PHE A 436 -12.54 -24.20 13.40
C PHE A 436 -12.43 -24.04 14.90
N GLU A 437 -11.20 -24.08 15.40
CA GLU A 437 -10.88 -23.81 16.80
C GLU A 437 -9.80 -22.74 16.89
N GLU A 438 -9.96 -21.80 17.83
CA GLU A 438 -8.89 -20.89 18.23
C GLU A 438 -8.92 -20.64 19.73
N GLY A 439 -7.75 -20.83 20.35
CA GLY A 439 -7.56 -20.73 21.79
C GLY A 439 -8.41 -21.70 22.63
N GLY A 440 -9.25 -22.57 22.07
CA GLY A 440 -10.26 -23.38 22.79
C GLY A 440 -11.70 -22.90 22.59
N GLU A 441 -11.93 -21.83 21.82
CA GLU A 441 -13.24 -21.49 21.28
C GLU A 441 -13.47 -22.22 19.97
N ARG A 442 -14.71 -22.65 19.73
CA ARG A 442 -15.13 -23.31 18.49
C ARG A 442 -15.96 -22.35 17.65
N TRP A 443 -15.70 -22.36 16.35
CA TRP A 443 -16.37 -21.55 15.35
C TRP A 443 -16.90 -22.46 14.26
N VAL A 444 -18.12 -22.21 13.79
CA VAL A 444 -18.75 -22.88 12.67
C VAL A 444 -18.96 -21.85 11.59
N VAL A 445 -18.40 -22.10 10.41
CA VAL A 445 -18.71 -21.32 9.21
C VAL A 445 -19.69 -22.15 8.41
N VAL A 446 -20.84 -21.58 8.05
CA VAL A 446 -21.85 -22.24 7.21
C VAL A 446 -22.36 -21.25 6.18
N VAL A 447 -22.57 -21.70 4.94
CA VAL A 447 -23.06 -20.86 3.84
C VAL A 447 -23.86 -21.68 2.83
N ASN A 448 -24.94 -21.10 2.33
CA ASN A 448 -25.70 -21.59 1.19
C ASN A 448 -25.29 -20.85 -0.07
N LEU A 449 -24.64 -21.52 -1.03
CA LEU A 449 -24.24 -20.94 -2.32
C LEU A 449 -25.29 -21.16 -3.42
N GLY A 450 -26.46 -21.70 -3.05
CA GLY A 450 -27.55 -22.00 -3.96
C GLY A 450 -28.47 -20.82 -4.19
N GLN A 451 -29.23 -20.90 -5.29
CA GLN A 451 -30.27 -19.90 -5.62
C GLN A 451 -31.61 -20.13 -4.89
N GLY A 452 -31.72 -21.22 -4.12
CA GLY A 452 -32.92 -21.57 -3.36
C GLY A 452 -32.63 -21.78 -1.88
N ASP A 453 -33.70 -21.75 -1.08
CA ASP A 453 -33.65 -22.13 0.33
C ASP A 453 -33.09 -23.54 0.50
N ALA A 454 -32.18 -23.71 1.45
CA ALA A 454 -31.59 -25.00 1.77
C ALA A 454 -31.92 -25.39 3.20
N ALA A 455 -32.58 -26.54 3.38
CA ALA A 455 -32.71 -27.17 4.70
C ALA A 455 -31.37 -27.77 5.11
N VAL A 456 -30.86 -27.38 6.27
CA VAL A 456 -29.53 -27.74 6.76
C VAL A 456 -29.61 -28.35 8.14
N ARG A 457 -28.86 -29.43 8.33
CA ARG A 457 -28.54 -29.97 9.66
C ARG A 457 -27.02 -30.06 9.82
N LEU A 458 -26.52 -29.47 10.90
CA LEU A 458 -25.14 -29.55 11.36
C LEU A 458 -25.09 -30.40 12.63
N ALA A 459 -24.21 -31.39 12.70
CA ALA A 459 -24.09 -32.28 13.85
C ALA A 459 -22.66 -32.79 14.07
N GLY A 460 -22.47 -33.61 15.10
CA GLY A 460 -21.22 -34.36 15.34
C GLY A 460 -20.36 -33.75 16.45
N PRO A 461 -19.18 -34.35 16.73
CA PRO A 461 -18.32 -33.96 17.85
C PRO A 461 -17.88 -32.49 17.87
N ALA A 462 -17.93 -31.81 16.74
CA ALA A 462 -17.71 -30.37 16.65
C ALA A 462 -18.73 -29.56 17.48
N LEU A 463 -19.95 -30.06 17.66
CA LEU A 463 -21.06 -29.41 18.37
C LEU A 463 -21.34 -30.01 19.76
N ASP A 464 -20.49 -30.90 20.27
CA ASP A 464 -20.70 -31.49 21.60
C ASP A 464 -20.79 -30.41 22.69
N GLY A 465 -21.83 -30.49 23.52
CA GLY A 465 -22.10 -29.52 24.58
C GLY A 465 -22.51 -28.13 24.12
N ALA A 466 -22.69 -27.92 22.81
CA ALA A 466 -23.21 -26.66 22.29
C ALA A 466 -24.69 -26.50 22.64
N ARG A 467 -25.07 -25.29 23.04
CA ARG A 467 -26.45 -24.86 23.28
C ARG A 467 -26.98 -24.01 22.14
N ALA A 468 -26.09 -23.26 21.49
CA ALA A 468 -26.44 -22.41 20.36
C ALA A 468 -25.23 -22.18 19.45
N LEU A 469 -25.53 -21.81 18.21
CA LEU A 469 -24.64 -21.14 17.27
C LEU A 469 -25.02 -19.67 17.24
N THR A 470 -24.05 -18.75 17.37
CA THR A 470 -24.32 -17.32 17.34
C THR A 470 -23.33 -16.63 16.42
N ASP A 471 -23.83 -16.04 15.35
CA ASP A 471 -23.06 -15.14 14.50
C ASP A 471 -23.03 -13.76 15.18
N PRO A 472 -21.85 -13.33 15.66
CA PRO A 472 -21.78 -12.12 16.43
C PRO A 472 -21.87 -10.85 15.57
N TYR A 473 -21.70 -10.95 14.24
CA TYR A 473 -21.80 -9.80 13.33
C TYR A 473 -23.25 -9.61 12.87
N SER A 474 -23.88 -10.64 12.31
CA SER A 474 -25.28 -10.54 11.83
C SER A 474 -26.32 -10.63 12.95
N GLY A 475 -25.92 -11.05 14.16
CA GLY A 475 -26.82 -11.33 15.27
C GLY A 475 -27.62 -12.62 15.11
N TRP A 476 -27.38 -13.39 14.04
CA TRP A 476 -28.04 -14.66 13.79
C TRP A 476 -27.79 -15.65 14.92
N ARG A 477 -28.83 -16.40 15.30
CA ARG A 477 -28.78 -17.39 16.38
C ARG A 477 -29.54 -18.65 16.02
N GLY A 478 -28.84 -19.78 16.04
CA GLY A 478 -29.42 -21.11 15.89
C GLY A 478 -29.35 -21.91 17.18
N GLU A 479 -30.46 -22.45 17.67
CA GLU A 479 -30.46 -23.34 18.83
C GLU A 479 -29.88 -24.72 18.48
N VAL A 480 -29.03 -25.26 19.34
CA VAL A 480 -28.48 -26.61 19.20
C VAL A 480 -29.22 -27.54 20.16
N GLN A 481 -29.86 -28.57 19.62
CA GLN A 481 -30.60 -29.59 20.38
C GLN A 481 -29.97 -30.94 20.12
N ASP A 482 -29.70 -31.70 21.19
CA ASP A 482 -29.09 -33.03 21.13
C ASP A 482 -27.80 -33.09 20.28
N GLY A 483 -26.97 -32.04 20.37
CA GLY A 483 -25.70 -31.94 19.62
C GLY A 483 -25.87 -31.65 18.13
N ALA A 484 -27.04 -31.21 17.69
CA ALA A 484 -27.30 -30.82 16.31
C ALA A 484 -28.02 -29.47 16.20
N TRP A 485 -27.62 -28.66 15.23
CA TRP A 485 -28.42 -27.54 14.76
C TRP A 485 -29.18 -27.96 13.51
N THR A 486 -30.46 -27.58 13.40
CA THR A 486 -31.27 -27.78 12.20
C THR A 486 -32.00 -26.48 11.87
N GLY A 487 -31.96 -26.07 10.61
CA GLY A 487 -32.62 -24.85 10.14
C GLY A 487 -32.71 -24.77 8.62
N THR A 488 -33.09 -23.60 8.12
CA THR A 488 -33.11 -23.29 6.70
C THR A 488 -32.19 -22.08 6.48
N LEU A 489 -31.38 -22.13 5.43
CA LEU A 489 -30.60 -20.99 4.95
C LEU A 489 -31.22 -20.48 3.65
N ALA A 490 -31.48 -19.19 3.56
CA ALA A 490 -31.90 -18.50 2.35
C ALA A 490 -30.79 -18.55 1.27
N PRO A 491 -31.08 -18.22 0.01
CA PRO A 491 -30.07 -18.12 -1.03
C PRO A 491 -28.95 -17.16 -0.64
N PHE A 492 -27.69 -17.57 -0.81
CA PHE A 492 -26.51 -16.77 -0.45
C PHE A 492 -26.42 -16.37 1.04
N GLU A 493 -27.22 -16.99 1.92
CA GLU A 493 -27.10 -16.77 3.36
C GLU A 493 -25.87 -17.52 3.90
N GLY A 494 -25.07 -16.82 4.72
CA GLY A 494 -23.89 -17.39 5.36
C GLY A 494 -23.60 -16.76 6.70
N HIS A 495 -22.98 -17.55 7.59
CA HIS A 495 -22.71 -17.18 8.97
C HIS A 495 -21.34 -17.67 9.42
N VAL A 496 -20.65 -16.82 10.18
CA VAL A 496 -19.48 -17.19 10.98
C VAL A 496 -19.92 -17.25 12.44
N ALA A 497 -20.44 -18.40 12.85
CA ALA A 497 -21.08 -18.57 14.14
C ALA A 497 -20.11 -19.12 15.19
N ARG A 498 -20.07 -18.47 16.35
CA ARG A 498 -19.44 -19.02 17.55
C ARG A 498 -20.31 -20.14 18.12
N VAL A 499 -19.67 -21.22 18.59
CA VAL A 499 -20.34 -22.31 19.31
C VAL A 499 -20.45 -21.95 20.79
N ASP A 500 -21.66 -21.65 21.26
CA ASP A 500 -21.94 -21.32 22.67
C ASP A 500 -22.19 -22.60 23.48
N THR A 501 -21.37 -22.83 24.52
CA THR A 501 -21.52 -23.97 25.43
C THR A 501 -22.18 -23.62 26.77
N GLY A 502 -22.42 -22.32 27.02
CA GLY A 502 -22.89 -21.78 28.30
C GLY A 502 -21.77 -21.52 29.33
N ASP A 503 -20.57 -22.04 29.12
CA ASP A 503 -19.40 -21.74 29.95
C ASP A 503 -18.53 -20.69 29.23
N ARG A 504 -18.57 -19.43 29.70
CA ARG A 504 -17.68 -18.36 29.19
C ARG A 504 -16.40 -18.31 30.03
N PRO A 505 -15.26 -18.86 29.58
CA PRO A 505 -14.00 -18.45 30.17
C PRO A 505 -13.78 -16.97 29.82
N VAL A 506 -13.73 -16.12 30.85
CA VAL A 506 -13.29 -14.72 30.69
C VAL A 506 -11.87 -14.76 30.15
N ARG A 507 -11.69 -14.36 28.90
CA ARG A 507 -10.38 -14.34 28.24
C ARG A 507 -9.81 -12.95 28.20
N ARG A 508 -8.47 -12.94 28.29
CA ARG A 508 -7.62 -11.76 28.21
C ARG A 508 -7.93 -10.99 26.93
N VAL A 509 -8.44 -9.79 27.09
CA VAL A 509 -8.57 -8.80 26.02
C VAL A 509 -7.17 -8.50 25.49
N VAL A 510 -6.90 -8.85 24.23
CA VAL A 510 -5.73 -8.34 23.51
C VAL A 510 -6.22 -7.12 22.75
N ALA A 511 -5.90 -5.93 23.25
CA ALA A 511 -6.06 -4.70 22.47
C ALA A 511 -4.91 -4.67 21.44
N GLU A 512 -5.19 -5.09 20.21
CA GLU A 512 -4.25 -4.88 19.10
C GLU A 512 -4.45 -3.44 18.61
N SER A 513 -3.56 -2.53 19.03
CA SER A 513 -3.62 -1.12 18.64
C SER A 513 -3.06 -0.96 17.22
N VAL A 514 -3.92 -0.60 16.27
CA VAL A 514 -3.53 -0.15 14.94
C VAL A 514 -3.18 1.34 15.05
N LEU A 515 -1.99 1.55 15.60
CA LEU A 515 -1.09 2.69 15.40
C LEU A 515 0.32 2.10 15.58
N GLN A 516 0.85 1.43 14.56
CA GLN A 516 2.26 1.01 14.55
C GLN A 516 3.08 1.91 13.59
N PRO A 517 3.68 3.02 14.07
CA PRO A 517 4.97 3.49 13.58
C PRO A 517 6.08 2.51 14.04
N PRO A 518 7.16 2.34 13.27
CA PRO A 518 8.18 1.36 13.57
C PRO A 518 9.06 1.98 14.64
N ASP A 519 9.00 1.48 15.87
CA ASP A 519 10.10 1.50 16.83
C ASP A 519 9.56 0.98 18.17
N GLY A 520 9.98 -0.23 18.53
CA GLY A 520 9.66 -0.91 19.79
C GLY A 520 10.26 -0.24 21.03
N ALA A 521 10.49 1.07 21.01
CA ALA A 521 10.92 1.84 22.17
C ALA A 521 9.69 2.39 22.89
N ALA A 522 9.60 2.13 24.19
CA ALA A 522 8.52 2.59 25.09
C ALA A 522 8.46 4.12 25.31
N GLY A 523 8.79 4.94 24.32
CA GLY A 523 8.81 6.40 24.41
C GLY A 523 8.27 7.06 23.14
N ARG A 524 7.18 7.83 23.30
CA ARG A 524 6.62 8.82 22.34
C ARG A 524 6.69 8.44 20.86
N ARG A 525 5.57 7.91 20.35
CA ARG A 525 5.33 7.60 18.93
C ARG A 525 5.33 8.88 18.09
N THR A 526 5.90 8.92 16.88
CA THR A 526 5.77 10.09 15.97
C THR A 526 4.91 9.71 14.76
N VAL A 527 3.84 10.48 14.51
CA VAL A 527 3.00 10.47 13.30
C VAL A 527 3.41 11.67 12.47
N TYR A 528 3.62 11.47 11.17
CA TYR A 528 4.22 12.46 10.28
C TYR A 528 3.20 13.33 9.51
N TYR A 529 1.92 13.13 9.80
CA TYR A 529 0.79 13.71 9.09
C TYR A 529 -0.13 14.38 10.11
N ASP A 530 -0.85 15.42 9.69
CA ASP A 530 -1.96 16.03 10.44
C ASP A 530 -3.21 15.13 10.51
N ARG A 531 -3.07 13.87 10.07
CA ARG A 531 -4.10 12.85 10.02
C ARG A 531 -3.56 11.54 10.59
N ALA A 532 -4.43 10.80 11.26
CA ALA A 532 -4.15 9.45 11.74
C ALA A 532 -5.45 8.64 11.75
N VAL A 533 -5.39 7.37 11.35
CA VAL A 533 -6.44 6.40 11.69
C VAL A 533 -6.05 5.75 13.01
N LEU A 534 -6.80 6.03 14.07
CA LEU A 534 -6.67 5.35 15.36
C LEU A 534 -7.49 4.06 15.29
N GLY A 535 -6.85 2.91 15.47
CA GLY A 535 -7.55 1.64 15.49
C GLY A 535 -7.28 0.79 16.72
N ALA A 536 -8.30 0.08 17.20
CA ALA A 536 -8.15 -1.03 18.13
C ALA A 536 -9.05 -2.19 17.74
N THR A 537 -8.62 -3.40 18.06
CA THR A 537 -9.45 -4.60 18.02
C THR A 537 -9.48 -5.20 19.42
N LEU A 538 -10.66 -5.35 20.00
CA LEU A 538 -10.91 -5.93 21.32
C LEU A 538 -11.50 -7.33 21.15
N TYR A 539 -10.72 -8.36 21.51
CA TYR A 539 -11.16 -9.75 21.44
C TYR A 539 -11.02 -10.46 22.81
N PRO A 540 -12.05 -11.18 23.29
CA PRO A 540 -13.40 -11.23 22.73
C PRO A 540 -14.10 -9.87 22.78
N SER A 541 -15.12 -9.70 21.94
CA SER A 541 -15.95 -8.48 21.94
C SER A 541 -16.52 -8.22 23.35
N PRO A 542 -16.27 -7.05 23.97
CA PRO A 542 -16.75 -6.74 25.31
C PRO A 542 -18.28 -6.64 25.36
N GLU A 543 -18.86 -7.08 26.49
CA GLU A 543 -20.31 -7.01 26.71
C GLU A 543 -20.82 -5.59 26.92
N GLY A 544 -19.99 -4.69 27.47
CA GLY A 544 -20.39 -3.31 27.74
C GLY A 544 -20.04 -2.31 26.65
N GLU A 545 -20.24 -1.04 26.99
CA GLU A 545 -19.93 0.10 26.11
C GLU A 545 -18.43 0.20 25.85
N VAL A 546 -18.10 0.69 24.66
CA VAL A 546 -16.74 1.01 24.22
C VAL A 546 -16.76 2.47 23.82
N SER A 547 -15.85 3.26 24.36
CA SER A 547 -15.71 4.68 24.03
C SER A 547 -14.25 5.03 23.77
N LEU A 548 -14.05 6.07 22.97
CA LEU A 548 -12.73 6.58 22.59
C LEU A 548 -12.66 8.08 22.90
N GLU A 549 -11.64 8.46 23.67
CA GLU A 549 -11.28 9.86 23.90
C GLU A 549 -10.02 10.21 23.10
N LEU A 550 -9.97 11.41 22.52
CA LEU A 550 -8.81 11.99 21.86
C LEU A 550 -8.54 13.37 22.47
N ASP A 551 -7.37 13.53 23.08
CA ASP A 551 -6.95 14.72 23.83
C ASP A 551 -7.96 15.17 24.90
N GLY A 552 -8.66 14.20 25.49
CA GLY A 552 -9.70 14.42 26.49
C GLY A 552 -11.09 14.76 25.93
N GLU A 553 -11.25 14.82 24.61
CA GLU A 553 -12.55 14.95 23.95
C GLU A 553 -13.11 13.56 23.60
N ASP A 554 -14.37 13.30 23.96
CA ASP A 554 -15.05 12.07 23.58
C ASP A 554 -15.37 12.08 22.08
N VAL A 555 -14.66 11.24 21.33
CA VAL A 555 -14.80 11.08 19.88
C VAL A 555 -15.58 9.81 19.52
N THR A 556 -16.25 9.17 20.48
CA THR A 556 -16.98 7.91 20.27
C THR A 556 -18.03 8.03 19.17
N LEU A 557 -18.77 9.14 19.12
CA LEU A 557 -19.85 9.37 18.15
C LEU A 557 -19.35 9.57 16.71
N THR A 558 -18.10 10.02 16.53
CA THR A 558 -17.45 10.19 15.23
C THR A 558 -16.51 9.03 14.90
N SER A 559 -16.41 8.06 15.82
CA SER A 559 -15.66 6.83 15.63
C SER A 559 -16.58 5.77 15.06
N ARG A 560 -16.00 4.85 14.28
CA ARG A 560 -16.66 3.66 13.81
C ARG A 560 -16.36 2.52 14.76
N ILE A 561 -17.41 1.91 15.30
CA ILE A 561 -17.30 0.83 16.28
C ILE A 561 -18.08 -0.37 15.75
N TYR A 562 -17.36 -1.33 15.21
CA TYR A 562 -17.92 -2.57 14.67
C TYR A 562 -17.93 -3.63 15.74
N ARG A 563 -19.10 -4.17 16.07
CA ARG A 563 -19.24 -5.23 17.06
C ARG A 563 -19.49 -6.55 16.33
N GLY A 564 -18.61 -7.51 16.56
CA GLY A 564 -18.72 -8.85 16.01
C GLY A 564 -18.00 -9.84 16.92
N ALA A 565 -17.21 -10.75 16.32
CA ALA A 565 -16.40 -11.68 17.08
C ALA A 565 -15.38 -10.95 17.97
N ALA A 566 -14.86 -9.83 17.45
CA ALA A 566 -14.17 -8.79 18.18
C ALA A 566 -14.96 -7.46 18.08
N THR A 567 -14.70 -6.51 18.98
CA THR A 567 -15.10 -5.11 18.75
C THR A 567 -13.93 -4.37 18.10
N VAL A 568 -14.16 -3.82 16.91
CA VAL A 568 -13.17 -3.04 16.16
C VAL A 568 -13.55 -1.57 16.26
N VAL A 569 -12.64 -0.75 16.80
CA VAL A 569 -12.79 0.69 16.89
C VAL A 569 -11.88 1.33 15.87
N ARG A 570 -12.40 2.25 15.05
CA ARG A 570 -11.65 3.05 14.09
C ARG A 570 -12.05 4.51 14.22
N HIS A 571 -11.09 5.40 14.31
CA HIS A 571 -11.34 6.84 14.35
C HIS A 571 -10.40 7.57 13.41
N ARG A 572 -10.97 8.35 12.49
CA ARG A 572 -10.22 9.22 11.59
C ARG A 572 -9.93 10.54 12.30
N ALA A 573 -8.78 10.61 12.98
CA ALA A 573 -8.30 11.85 13.53
C ALA A 573 -7.74 12.71 12.39
N ALA A 574 -8.39 13.83 12.08
CA ALA A 574 -7.96 14.76 11.04
C ALA A 574 -7.68 16.14 11.65
N ASN A 575 -6.87 16.94 10.95
CA ASN A 575 -6.49 18.30 11.35
C ASN A 575 -5.76 18.36 12.71
N LEU A 576 -5.03 17.31 13.06
CA LEU A 576 -4.25 17.26 14.29
C LEU A 576 -3.19 18.37 14.30
N SER A 577 -3.08 19.05 15.44
CA SER A 577 -2.08 20.09 15.65
C SER A 577 -0.66 19.50 15.65
N HIS A 578 0.36 20.27 15.31
CA HIS A 578 1.73 19.81 15.57
C HIS A 578 1.95 19.68 17.08
N GLY A 579 2.33 18.50 17.58
CA GLY A 579 2.56 18.29 19.00
C GLY A 579 2.22 16.88 19.49
N PRO A 580 2.32 16.65 20.81
CA PRO A 580 1.87 15.41 21.42
C PRO A 580 0.33 15.33 21.43
N HIS A 581 -0.17 14.12 21.24
CA HIS A 581 -1.58 13.75 21.29
C HIS A 581 -1.75 12.49 22.15
N GLU A 582 -2.93 12.38 22.76
CA GLU A 582 -3.32 11.27 23.62
C GLU A 582 -4.66 10.68 23.15
N ALA A 583 -4.71 9.37 22.98
CA ALA A 583 -5.97 8.67 22.77
C ALA A 583 -6.19 7.66 23.90
N VAL A 584 -7.40 7.60 24.44
CA VAL A 584 -7.77 6.68 25.52
C VAL A 584 -8.99 5.88 25.11
N LEU A 585 -8.82 4.57 25.01
CA LEU A 585 -9.91 3.64 24.75
C LEU A 585 -10.45 3.12 26.07
N HIS A 586 -11.75 3.22 26.30
CA HIS A 586 -12.45 2.70 27.47
C HIS A 586 -13.37 1.55 27.06
N TRP A 587 -13.45 0.52 27.89
CA TRP A 587 -14.44 -0.54 27.71
C TRP A 587 -14.78 -1.23 29.03
N GLU A 588 -15.91 -1.94 29.07
CA GLU A 588 -16.27 -2.79 30.21
C GLU A 588 -16.10 -4.28 29.87
N ASP A 589 -15.42 -5.01 30.75
CA ASP A 589 -15.16 -6.45 30.64
C ASP A 589 -15.59 -7.14 31.93
N GLY A 590 -16.70 -7.88 31.87
CA GLY A 590 -17.26 -8.62 33.01
C GLY A 590 -17.59 -7.72 34.21
N GLY A 591 -18.23 -6.58 33.98
CA GLY A 591 -18.55 -5.63 35.04
C GLY A 591 -17.39 -4.73 35.49
N LYS A 592 -16.19 -4.87 34.89
CA LYS A 592 -15.01 -4.09 35.25
C LYS A 592 -14.65 -3.12 34.14
N ALA A 593 -14.61 -1.83 34.49
CA ALA A 593 -14.06 -0.80 33.62
C ALA A 593 -12.58 -1.06 33.34
N ARG A 594 -12.21 -0.97 32.06
CA ARG A 594 -10.86 -1.07 31.53
C ARG A 594 -10.55 0.19 30.74
N ARG A 595 -9.26 0.49 30.61
CA ARG A 595 -8.78 1.55 29.75
C ARG A 595 -7.41 1.21 29.16
N GLU A 596 -7.17 1.66 27.94
CA GLU A 596 -5.89 1.59 27.25
C GLU A 596 -5.52 2.99 26.78
N ARG A 597 -4.27 3.40 26.99
CA ARG A 597 -3.79 4.75 26.71
C ARG A 597 -2.71 4.71 25.63
N TRP A 598 -2.89 5.51 24.58
CA TRP A 598 -1.94 5.69 23.49
C TRP A 598 -1.39 7.12 23.51
N LEU A 599 -0.06 7.24 23.48
CA LEU A 599 0.63 8.52 23.36
C LEU A 599 1.35 8.57 22.02
N PHE A 600 1.08 9.61 21.26
CA PHE A 600 1.75 9.86 19.97
C PHE A 600 2.04 11.34 19.77
N GLN A 601 2.84 11.67 18.76
CA GLN A 601 3.31 12.99 18.46
C GLN A 601 3.10 13.25 16.99
N VAL A 602 2.22 14.18 16.66
CA VAL A 602 2.07 14.66 15.29
C VAL A 602 3.20 15.63 15.02
N LYS A 603 4.16 15.18 14.21
CA LYS A 603 5.02 16.10 13.47
C LYS A 603 4.32 16.32 12.15
N ARG A 604 3.79 17.53 11.95
CA ARG A 604 3.59 18.00 10.58
C ARG A 604 4.95 17.94 9.90
N ILE A 605 5.18 16.89 9.11
CA ILE A 605 6.03 17.09 7.97
C ILE A 605 5.28 18.15 7.19
N GLY A 606 5.97 19.23 6.81
CA GLY A 606 5.52 20.04 5.70
C GLY A 606 5.56 19.15 4.47
N LEU A 607 4.67 18.15 4.41
CA LEU A 607 4.22 17.64 3.14
C LEU A 607 3.60 18.87 2.51
N PRO A 608 3.99 19.24 1.29
CA PRO A 608 3.61 20.54 0.78
C PRO A 608 2.09 20.75 0.63
N PHE A 609 1.23 19.78 1.04
CA PHE A 609 -0.17 19.73 0.65
C PHE A 609 -1.09 19.05 1.70
N THR A 610 -1.80 19.84 2.53
CA THR A 610 -3.18 19.55 2.98
C THR A 610 -3.90 20.86 3.32
N ASP A 611 -5.03 21.12 2.66
CA ASP A 611 -6.15 21.85 3.25
C ASP A 611 -7.45 21.24 2.71
N THR A 612 -8.42 21.07 3.60
CA THR A 612 -9.73 20.44 3.34
C THR A 612 -10.78 21.55 3.34
N PHE A 613 -11.62 21.63 2.30
CA PHE A 613 -12.69 22.63 2.22
C PHE A 613 -13.87 22.27 3.14
N ASP A 614 -14.30 23.22 3.98
CA ASP A 614 -15.57 23.18 4.71
C ASP A 614 -16.65 23.92 3.90
N ARG A 615 -17.78 23.24 3.67
CA ARG A 615 -18.96 23.74 2.94
C ARG A 615 -19.56 25.00 3.57
N THR A 616 -19.32 25.25 4.86
CA THR A 616 -19.86 26.42 5.57
C THR A 616 -19.17 27.73 5.22
N VAL A 617 -18.01 27.69 4.55
CA VAL A 617 -17.29 28.88 4.06
C VAL A 617 -17.88 29.40 2.74
N LEU A 618 -18.58 28.55 1.99
CA LEU A 618 -19.21 28.91 0.72
C LEU A 618 -20.72 29.09 0.92
N GLY A 619 -21.11 30.29 1.38
CA GLY A 619 -22.49 30.75 1.16
C GLY A 619 -22.80 30.89 -0.34
N ASP A 620 -24.05 31.20 -0.68
CA ASP A 620 -24.59 31.30 -2.06
C ASP A 620 -23.96 32.41 -2.96
N ALA A 621 -22.72 32.82 -2.71
CA ALA A 621 -22.01 33.81 -3.49
C ALA A 621 -20.62 33.29 -3.92
N TRP A 622 -20.41 33.30 -5.24
CA TRP A 622 -19.15 33.22 -5.98
C TRP A 622 -17.90 33.59 -5.16
N ALA A 623 -16.94 32.66 -5.02
CA ALA A 623 -15.67 32.90 -4.34
C ALA A 623 -14.67 33.63 -5.25
N ARG A 624 -13.85 34.54 -4.70
CA ARG A 624 -12.74 35.18 -5.42
C ARG A 624 -11.51 34.26 -5.34
N VAL A 625 -10.65 34.27 -6.36
CA VAL A 625 -9.44 33.40 -6.46
C VAL A 625 -8.53 33.43 -5.21
N ARG A 626 -8.50 34.55 -4.48
CA ARG A 626 -7.76 34.72 -3.22
C ARG A 626 -8.30 33.89 -2.04
N ASP A 627 -9.51 33.37 -2.17
CA ASP A 627 -10.20 32.56 -1.15
C ASP A 627 -10.05 31.05 -1.42
N VAL A 628 -9.30 30.67 -2.46
CA VAL A 628 -8.91 29.29 -2.81
C VAL A 628 -7.44 29.09 -2.38
N PRO A 629 -7.12 28.18 -1.45
CA PRO A 629 -5.73 27.89 -1.11
C PRO A 629 -5.02 27.17 -2.27
N TRP A 630 -3.93 27.77 -2.74
CA TRP A 630 -3.04 27.25 -3.78
C TRP A 630 -1.79 26.65 -3.17
N ASN A 631 -1.16 25.73 -3.90
CA ASN A 631 -0.15 24.85 -3.37
C ASN A 631 1.09 24.83 -4.30
N HIS A 632 2.27 25.16 -3.74
CA HIS A 632 3.58 25.26 -4.41
C HIS A 632 4.28 23.90 -4.52
N PHE A 633 4.99 23.67 -5.63
CA PHE A 633 5.96 22.58 -5.79
C PHE A 633 7.19 22.81 -4.89
N ASP A 634 7.77 21.74 -4.32
CA ASP A 634 9.05 21.79 -3.60
C ASP A 634 10.22 21.96 -4.62
N PRO A 635 11.08 22.99 -4.47
CA PRO A 635 12.14 23.34 -5.42
C PRO A 635 13.37 22.41 -5.48
N GLU A 636 13.39 21.23 -4.83
CA GLU A 636 14.61 20.39 -4.74
C GLU A 636 14.71 19.15 -5.69
N GLU A 637 13.82 18.98 -6.69
CA GLU A 637 14.07 18.04 -7.82
C GLU A 637 14.73 18.73 -9.03
N PRO A 638 15.75 18.13 -9.69
CA PRO A 638 16.66 18.85 -10.60
C PRO A 638 16.11 19.17 -12.01
N VAL A 639 14.80 19.39 -12.19
CA VAL A 639 14.23 19.81 -13.49
C VAL A 639 13.23 20.98 -13.39
N VAL A 640 13.15 21.75 -12.30
CA VAL A 640 12.27 22.93 -12.27
C VAL A 640 12.91 24.08 -11.48
N GLN A 641 13.40 25.11 -12.18
CA GLN A 641 13.62 26.44 -11.58
C GLN A 641 12.51 27.35 -12.10
N GLY A 642 11.69 27.91 -11.22
CA GLY A 642 10.61 28.81 -11.59
C GLY A 642 9.94 29.46 -10.38
N SER A 643 9.16 30.51 -10.61
CA SER A 643 8.42 31.24 -9.58
C SER A 643 6.92 31.23 -9.88
N ALA A 644 6.09 30.98 -8.88
CA ALA A 644 4.64 31.24 -8.95
C ALA A 644 4.30 32.39 -8.00
N THR A 645 3.58 33.39 -8.48
CA THR A 645 3.16 34.57 -7.69
C THR A 645 1.72 34.90 -8.00
N LEU A 646 0.88 34.98 -6.97
CA LEU A 646 -0.49 35.45 -7.06
C LEU A 646 -0.51 36.98 -6.90
N THR A 647 -0.92 37.72 -7.93
CA THR A 647 -1.01 39.20 -7.88
C THR A 647 -2.39 39.61 -8.36
N ASP A 648 -3.15 40.36 -7.54
CA ASP A 648 -4.49 40.87 -7.87
C ASP A 648 -5.54 39.80 -8.30
N GLY A 649 -5.33 38.53 -7.95
CA GLY A 649 -6.22 37.42 -8.32
C GLY A 649 -5.74 36.62 -9.53
N ASP A 650 -4.65 37.03 -10.16
CA ASP A 650 -4.02 36.34 -11.29
C ASP A 650 -2.82 35.50 -10.80
N LEU A 651 -2.78 34.22 -11.20
CA LEU A 651 -1.67 33.32 -10.89
C LEU A 651 -0.61 33.45 -11.98
N HIS A 652 0.52 34.05 -11.66
CA HIS A 652 1.65 34.16 -12.59
C HIS A 652 2.65 33.04 -12.32
N ILE A 653 3.00 32.26 -13.34
CA ILE A 653 3.99 31.18 -13.27
C ILE A 653 5.09 31.45 -14.29
N ARG A 654 6.33 31.36 -13.84
CA ARG A 654 7.49 31.60 -14.68
C ARG A 654 8.46 30.44 -14.51
N SER A 655 8.74 29.71 -15.60
CA SER A 655 9.86 28.77 -15.62
C SER A 655 11.14 29.54 -15.99
N GLU A 656 12.14 29.50 -15.12
CA GLU A 656 13.49 30.00 -15.36
C GLU A 656 14.37 28.95 -16.07
N ARG A 657 14.20 27.65 -15.75
CA ARG A 657 14.81 26.48 -16.42
C ARG A 657 13.99 25.21 -16.13
N GLY A 658 13.83 24.32 -17.12
CA GLY A 658 13.07 23.09 -16.99
C GLY A 658 11.57 23.21 -17.34
N ALA A 659 10.89 22.07 -17.45
CA ALA A 659 9.44 22.02 -17.66
C ALA A 659 8.70 22.18 -16.31
N MET A 660 7.85 23.19 -16.16
CA MET A 660 7.14 23.49 -14.91
C MET A 660 5.66 23.08 -14.98
N GLY A 661 5.20 22.22 -14.07
CA GLY A 661 3.81 21.76 -13.97
C GLY A 661 2.99 22.49 -12.90
N VAL A 662 1.76 22.89 -13.20
CA VAL A 662 0.78 23.36 -12.20
C VAL A 662 -0.43 22.44 -12.19
N ILE A 663 -0.70 21.79 -11.04
CA ILE A 663 -1.83 20.88 -10.86
C ILE A 663 -2.94 21.59 -10.08
N LEU A 664 -4.06 21.87 -10.73
CA LEU A 664 -5.30 22.24 -10.06
C LEU A 664 -5.90 20.97 -9.46
N ARG A 665 -5.89 20.79 -8.13
CA ARG A 665 -6.54 19.63 -7.50
C ARG A 665 -7.93 20.04 -6.98
N LYS A 666 -8.94 19.22 -7.31
CA LYS A 666 -10.31 19.25 -6.74
C LYS A 666 -11.09 20.56 -6.99
N PHE A 667 -11.48 20.77 -8.25
CA PHE A 667 -12.52 21.72 -8.62
C PHE A 667 -13.79 20.93 -9.00
N GLU A 668 -14.90 21.15 -8.29
CA GLU A 668 -16.23 20.68 -8.71
C GLU A 668 -16.67 21.51 -9.90
N ALA A 669 -16.32 21.04 -11.08
CA ALA A 669 -16.81 21.61 -12.31
C ALA A 669 -18.25 21.18 -12.57
N PRO A 670 -19.15 22.09 -12.96
CA PRO A 670 -20.42 21.66 -13.53
C PRO A 670 -20.18 20.89 -14.84
N VAL A 671 -21.25 20.26 -15.30
CA VAL A 671 -21.26 19.32 -16.45
C VAL A 671 -20.66 19.96 -17.72
N GLU A 672 -20.72 21.28 -17.83
CA GLU A 672 -20.07 22.07 -18.87
C GLU A 672 -19.24 23.18 -18.24
N PHE A 673 -17.98 23.33 -18.65
CA PHE A 673 -17.16 24.49 -18.28
C PHE A 673 -16.11 24.81 -19.33
N ALA A 674 -15.70 26.08 -19.37
CA ALA A 674 -14.50 26.51 -20.07
C ALA A 674 -13.50 27.08 -19.06
N MET A 675 -12.22 26.75 -19.26
CA MET A 675 -11.11 27.28 -18.49
C MET A 675 -10.07 27.84 -19.45
N GLY A 676 -9.86 29.15 -19.40
CA GLY A 676 -8.81 29.84 -20.16
C GLY A 676 -7.57 30.07 -19.31
N PHE A 677 -6.39 29.92 -19.90
CA PHE A 677 -5.13 30.33 -19.32
C PHE A 677 -4.18 30.86 -20.40
N HIS A 678 -3.38 31.87 -20.08
CA HIS A 678 -2.43 32.43 -21.02
C HIS A 678 -1.07 31.76 -20.85
N VAL A 679 -0.48 31.34 -21.96
CA VAL A 679 0.89 30.79 -22.00
C VAL A 679 1.72 31.65 -22.93
N ARG A 680 2.84 32.18 -22.43
CA ARG A 680 3.86 32.86 -23.21
C ARG A 680 5.14 32.06 -23.27
N LEU A 681 5.45 31.51 -24.44
CA LEU A 681 6.72 30.82 -24.62
C LEU A 681 7.79 31.76 -25.19
N ALA A 682 8.99 31.78 -24.60
CA ALA A 682 10.14 32.49 -25.16
C ALA A 682 10.69 31.79 -26.41
N GLU A 683 10.57 30.46 -26.47
CA GLU A 683 10.95 29.60 -27.59
C GLU A 683 9.81 28.63 -27.91
N PRO A 684 9.71 28.08 -29.14
CA PRO A 684 8.71 27.06 -29.43
C PRO A 684 8.84 25.88 -28.47
N GLY A 685 7.72 25.39 -27.95
CA GLY A 685 7.73 24.32 -26.97
C GLY A 685 6.37 23.64 -26.84
N ALA A 686 6.21 22.82 -25.81
CA ALA A 686 5.02 22.03 -25.61
C ALA A 686 4.40 22.30 -24.24
N VAL A 687 3.08 22.53 -24.24
CA VAL A 687 2.28 22.59 -23.02
C VAL A 687 1.65 21.23 -22.80
N LEU A 688 1.93 20.62 -21.65
CA LEU A 688 1.30 19.36 -21.26
C LEU A 688 0.04 19.65 -20.48
N ILE A 689 -1.11 19.18 -20.95
CA ILE A 689 -2.40 19.28 -20.29
C ILE A 689 -2.77 17.87 -19.82
N GLN A 690 -2.83 17.66 -18.52
CA GLN A 690 -3.25 16.39 -17.92
C GLN A 690 -4.60 16.56 -17.25
N ARG A 691 -5.51 15.63 -17.52
CA ARG A 691 -6.75 15.45 -16.75
C ARG A 691 -6.88 13.98 -16.39
N ASN A 692 -6.94 13.66 -15.11
CA ASN A 692 -6.88 12.27 -14.62
C ASN A 692 -5.64 11.54 -15.18
N GLU A 693 -5.81 10.37 -15.79
CA GLU A 693 -4.77 9.56 -16.44
C GLU A 693 -4.49 9.99 -17.89
N LEU A 694 -5.23 10.95 -18.44
CA LEU A 694 -5.11 11.39 -19.82
C LEU A 694 -4.17 12.59 -19.91
N PHE A 695 -3.11 12.43 -20.70
CA PHE A 695 -2.14 13.50 -20.99
C PHE A 695 -2.26 13.91 -22.45
N ARG A 696 -2.20 15.21 -22.74
CA ARG A 696 -1.85 15.68 -24.07
C ARG A 696 -0.84 16.79 -24.10
N GLU A 697 0.02 16.68 -25.10
CA GLU A 697 1.03 17.64 -25.46
C GLU A 697 0.46 18.57 -26.53
N VAL A 698 0.43 19.87 -26.23
CA VAL A 698 0.03 20.93 -27.14
C VAL A 698 1.26 21.73 -27.53
N LYS A 699 1.71 21.56 -28.77
CA LYS A 699 2.88 22.29 -29.28
C LYS A 699 2.49 23.72 -29.62
N LEU A 700 3.17 24.67 -28.99
CA LEU A 700 2.98 26.10 -29.18
C LEU A 700 4.24 26.72 -29.79
N PRO A 701 4.12 27.65 -30.74
CA PRO A 701 5.25 28.47 -31.17
C PRO A 701 5.70 29.44 -30.07
N ALA A 702 6.82 30.13 -30.28
CA ALA A 702 7.21 31.24 -29.43
C ALA A 702 6.19 32.38 -29.57
N GLY A 703 5.80 33.00 -28.46
CA GLY A 703 4.76 34.02 -28.44
C GLY A 703 3.80 33.86 -27.28
N ARG A 704 2.79 34.75 -27.22
CA ARG A 704 1.67 34.65 -26.27
C ARG A 704 0.54 33.88 -26.93
N HIS A 705 -0.03 32.96 -26.17
CA HIS A 705 -1.12 32.10 -26.58
C HIS A 705 -2.19 32.07 -25.50
N LEU A 706 -3.46 32.20 -25.89
CA LEU A 706 -4.57 31.83 -25.01
C LEU A 706 -4.85 30.35 -25.22
N VAL A 707 -4.68 29.54 -24.18
CA VAL A 707 -5.05 28.14 -24.18
C VAL A 707 -6.38 28.00 -23.45
N VAL A 708 -7.44 27.58 -24.14
CA VAL A 708 -8.75 27.34 -23.54
C VAL A 708 -9.03 25.86 -23.53
N PHE A 709 -9.17 25.27 -22.34
CA PHE A 709 -9.74 23.94 -22.18
C PHE A 709 -11.25 24.08 -22.03
N ARG A 710 -12.02 23.56 -22.97
CA ARG A 710 -13.48 23.48 -22.89
C ARG A 710 -13.89 22.04 -22.68
N GLU A 711 -14.74 21.81 -21.71
CA GLU A 711 -15.41 20.53 -21.52
C GLU A 711 -16.92 20.69 -21.62
N THR A 712 -17.52 19.77 -22.33
CA THR A 712 -18.95 19.50 -22.37
C THR A 712 -19.17 18.00 -22.05
N PRO A 713 -20.42 17.57 -21.78
CA PRO A 713 -20.72 16.16 -21.56
C PRO A 713 -20.40 15.26 -22.76
N THR A 714 -20.17 15.82 -23.95
CA THR A 714 -19.89 15.05 -25.17
C THR A 714 -18.52 15.32 -25.78
N GLU A 715 -17.74 16.25 -25.21
CA GLU A 715 -16.53 16.74 -25.86
C GLU A 715 -15.57 17.41 -24.86
N GLN A 716 -14.28 17.09 -24.93
CA GLN A 716 -13.24 17.93 -24.34
C GLN A 716 -12.39 18.48 -25.47
N ARG A 717 -12.19 19.79 -25.54
CA ARG A 717 -11.36 20.45 -26.56
C ARG A 717 -10.37 21.39 -25.92
N VAL A 718 -9.16 21.41 -26.48
CA VAL A 718 -8.19 22.47 -26.20
C VAL A 718 -8.10 23.38 -27.41
N PHE A 719 -8.30 24.67 -27.16
CA PHE A 719 -8.13 25.73 -28.11
C PHE A 719 -6.83 26.48 -27.82
N VAL A 720 -6.15 26.92 -28.88
CA VAL A 720 -5.02 27.85 -28.83
C VAL A 720 -5.35 29.00 -29.74
N ASP A 721 -5.48 30.21 -29.19
CA ASP A 721 -5.87 31.43 -29.94
C ASP A 721 -7.13 31.19 -30.79
N ASP A 722 -8.18 30.67 -30.13
CA ASP A 722 -9.49 30.30 -30.69
C ASP A 722 -9.48 29.17 -31.73
N ARG A 723 -8.34 28.51 -31.94
CA ARG A 723 -8.24 27.36 -32.85
C ARG A 723 -8.24 26.06 -32.07
N PRO A 724 -9.13 25.10 -32.35
CA PRO A 724 -9.06 23.79 -31.73
C PRO A 724 -7.77 23.10 -32.18
N VAL A 725 -6.93 22.72 -31.22
CA VAL A 725 -5.65 22.03 -31.47
C VAL A 725 -5.65 20.60 -30.94
N ALA A 726 -6.58 20.28 -30.04
CA ALA A 726 -6.83 18.92 -29.59
C ALA A 726 -8.31 18.73 -29.27
N GLU A 727 -8.82 17.55 -29.59
CA GLU A 727 -10.17 17.12 -29.27
C GLU A 727 -10.09 15.72 -28.66
N TRP A 728 -10.89 15.52 -27.62
CA TRP A 728 -11.19 14.23 -27.04
C TRP A 728 -12.69 14.06 -27.13
N HIS A 729 -13.10 12.90 -27.61
CA HIS A 729 -14.44 12.41 -27.37
C HIS A 729 -14.40 11.70 -26.02
N PRO A 730 -15.02 12.24 -24.96
CA PRO A 730 -15.19 11.55 -23.70
C PRO A 730 -16.17 10.40 -23.92
N GLU A 731 -15.72 9.33 -24.57
CA GLU A 731 -16.34 8.05 -24.31
C GLU A 731 -15.96 7.66 -22.89
N ARG A 732 -16.80 8.08 -21.94
CA ARG A 732 -16.92 7.55 -20.56
C ARG A 732 -15.96 8.05 -19.48
N ASP A 733 -15.78 9.36 -19.29
CA ASP A 733 -15.18 9.82 -18.02
C ASP A 733 -15.63 11.21 -17.55
N HIS A 734 -16.77 11.23 -16.86
CA HIS A 734 -17.25 12.38 -16.10
C HIS A 734 -17.09 12.08 -14.60
N ARG A 735 -16.00 12.57 -13.99
CA ARG A 735 -16.00 13.36 -12.72
C ARG A 735 -14.60 13.46 -12.11
N GLY A 736 -14.37 14.60 -11.43
CA GLY A 736 -13.34 14.81 -10.41
C GLY A 736 -11.88 14.76 -10.87
N GLY A 737 -11.50 15.56 -11.88
CA GLY A 737 -10.13 15.59 -12.36
C GLY A 737 -9.33 16.80 -11.93
N GLY A 738 -8.08 16.57 -11.55
CA GLY A 738 -7.10 17.64 -11.49
C GLY A 738 -6.56 18.00 -12.87
N LEU A 739 -6.35 19.29 -13.15
CA LEU A 739 -5.76 19.76 -14.40
C LEU A 739 -4.27 20.07 -14.17
N ALA A 740 -3.35 19.32 -14.77
CA ALA A 740 -1.93 19.67 -14.75
C ALA A 740 -1.55 20.44 -16.03
N ILE A 741 -0.84 21.57 -15.90
CA ILE A 741 -0.33 22.37 -17.02
C ILE A 741 1.20 22.44 -16.93
N GLY A 742 1.90 21.77 -17.83
CA GLY A 742 3.36 21.83 -17.99
C GLY A 742 3.79 22.96 -18.94
N VAL A 743 4.76 23.80 -18.57
CA VAL A 743 5.32 24.88 -19.40
C VAL A 743 6.80 24.59 -19.66
N PRO A 744 7.31 24.63 -20.90
CA PRO A 744 8.69 24.28 -21.24
C PRO A 744 9.70 25.34 -20.77
N ASP A 745 10.99 24.99 -20.79
CA ASP A 745 12.12 25.83 -20.39
C ASP A 745 12.06 27.26 -20.97
N GLY A 746 12.13 28.27 -20.09
CA GLY A 746 12.09 29.68 -20.48
C GLY A 746 10.69 30.20 -20.88
N GLY A 747 9.65 29.38 -20.75
CA GLY A 747 8.26 29.79 -20.89
C GLY A 747 7.71 30.45 -19.62
N GLU A 748 6.90 31.48 -19.81
CA GLU A 748 6.02 32.07 -18.80
C GLU A 748 4.60 31.58 -19.05
N ALA A 749 3.82 31.26 -18.04
CA ALA A 749 2.37 31.08 -18.16
C ALA A 749 1.70 31.87 -17.06
N TRP A 750 0.64 32.59 -17.37
CA TRP A 750 -0.10 33.32 -16.36
C TRP A 750 -1.59 33.15 -16.59
N PHE A 751 -2.32 33.04 -15.50
CA PHE A 751 -3.76 33.01 -15.50
C PHE A 751 -4.21 34.46 -15.34
N GLU A 752 -4.34 35.19 -16.46
CA GLU A 752 -5.07 36.47 -16.49
C GLU A 752 -6.57 36.13 -16.63
N ASP A 753 -7.42 36.71 -15.79
CA ASP A 753 -8.89 36.56 -15.87
C ASP A 753 -9.34 35.08 -15.82
N PHE A 754 -9.07 34.35 -14.72
CA PHE A 754 -9.68 33.02 -14.51
C PHE A 754 -11.21 33.15 -14.52
N ARG A 755 -11.81 32.91 -15.68
CA ARG A 755 -13.25 32.90 -15.89
C ARG A 755 -13.66 31.45 -16.05
N LEU A 756 -14.15 30.90 -14.96
CA LEU A 756 -15.00 29.73 -15.03
C LEU A 756 -16.37 30.19 -15.55
N GLU A 757 -16.54 30.17 -16.87
CA GLU A 757 -17.84 30.43 -17.47
C GLU A 757 -18.72 29.19 -17.29
N LEU A 758 -19.70 29.33 -16.39
CA LEU A 758 -20.78 28.38 -16.19
C LEU A 758 -21.95 28.77 -17.10
N PRO A 759 -22.69 27.81 -17.67
CA PRO A 759 -23.89 28.10 -18.44
C PRO A 759 -24.91 28.99 -17.71
#